data_AF-A0A8T4D2U0-F1
#
_entry.id   AF-A0A8T4D2U0-F1
#
_cell.length_a   1.000
_cell.length_b   1.000
_cell.length_c   1.000
_cell.angle_alpha   90.00
_cell.angle_beta   90.00
_cell.angle_gamma   90.00
#
_symmetry.space_group_name_H-M   'P 1'
#
loop_
_entity.id
_entity.type
_entity.pdbx_description
1 polymer ?
#
loop_
_entity_poly.entity_id
_entity_poly.type
_entity_poly.pdbx_seq_one_letter_code
_entity_poly.pdbx_strand_id
1 'polypeptide(L)'
;MAKNSKNKLLFMALLLTVLLVSSAYATLASTVNAAEITAQEKGFAILNEVVGLDMENYDTASKEGAQDSYLGVVPQENVRYTLESNGSKIDALYTFANGKLRMVNVLENEGSPRLTKSATKPVQLGNKTIQVIDVPETAKVFLEDYQTYSGNPFYGDLASMLENVEANENLTKTVGNVKLEVTVSEGSTVFRWTYTINGIDAPSKCVAIGYKNGFLKYFIDNWDLYKIGSTTVNISEQEAIDIAMERARGFSWNMGSDNESVKISGFTVTNAMIWENVFCSNMYADTPRSEDPLMLYPMRHVWVSLDKFYPGNVYGFNVYVWTDTGEVCYINERVSTLDPPTDLIATDADFTVESINNKALVEIAKSNSLPFTWIVLFAFTIVMLGTVPVWLLRNRSLLKRPVKIGGILLCILSSSILLMPVWTVGAVEYTRRALIWGSESTGDTSFWNGSAWVTGRKTADEIYRQRVTSNAIKNYFIDDGYDTDNYQGTGSIKAQILYNISNAEANYNNVAVVDFDHGVGNTNMTGIPVNEFHYMFEDNEGTKIDGEWDVDKGVYDYEVYKETSGDTFFAFINTCMSACIDDTVGDYNSTQGIVNPNDPPQNQRARGMPFAWTHRLVTENPTTTPPSGYMSCNGYTHPDGDIHCYIGCPAGSAALDQTITGVSPLYATWLENFFWYALSFDISVNAALDEASLRNFDCLFGETDLATGFTAIWPQYFDGYWHYSGPGVSGPGTLAVYGNGNVHLYEYFVHDYVDATWYGYYAGVDNPDGIEGGSNDDSYAVLYAIGWYGDQAVIFGSIGWEATGHIYLYGLTDYGYNSHVLVYVSNTWGNWENWDAVNENLWVSQTSPGWIDVGTYAGKFRYIAVVVYADQAPSILAVDSVLVIPSPPQSEQYWVYEADKYEDGGTVYDLDYINGSYHDGNSATIYAPDYPDRADIIGTLNEEVVGGGHVYIYGCSYPGGYLSDMYVYVSSNYQDWYQVGSMMTITATSPYWIDVGTYGSSFRYVRIVGYDSHNSVRLVLDCVRVT
;
A
#
# COMPACT_ATOMS: atom_id res chain seq x y z
N MET A 1 -46.86 -27.55 -63.53
CA MET A 1 -45.70 -26.65 -63.28
C MET A 1 -45.34 -26.49 -61.79
N ALA A 2 -46.26 -26.67 -60.83
CA ALA A 2 -45.99 -26.39 -59.40
C ALA A 2 -44.93 -27.27 -58.68
N LYS A 3 -44.45 -28.38 -59.27
CA LYS A 3 -43.47 -29.27 -58.61
C LYS A 3 -42.02 -28.78 -58.70
N ASN A 4 -41.74 -27.80 -59.58
CA ASN A 4 -40.37 -27.31 -59.83
C ASN A 4 -40.00 -26.03 -59.06
N SER A 5 -40.94 -25.42 -58.31
CA SER A 5 -40.65 -24.24 -57.48
C SER A 5 -40.10 -24.61 -56.10
N LYS A 6 -40.58 -25.70 -55.48
CA LYS A 6 -40.11 -26.13 -54.14
C LYS A 6 -38.60 -26.44 -54.11
N ASN A 7 -38.08 -27.11 -55.13
CA ASN A 7 -36.64 -27.41 -55.21
C ASN A 7 -35.80 -26.13 -55.41
N LYS A 8 -36.33 -25.12 -56.11
CA LYS A 8 -35.66 -23.81 -56.27
C LYS A 8 -35.70 -22.99 -54.98
N LEU A 9 -36.81 -23.05 -54.23
CA LEU A 9 -36.93 -22.38 -52.93
C LEU A 9 -35.99 -23.03 -51.90
N LEU A 10 -35.91 -24.36 -51.87
CA LEU A 10 -34.99 -25.09 -50.99
C LEU A 10 -33.52 -24.77 -51.34
N PHE A 11 -33.17 -24.73 -52.63
CA PHE A 11 -31.82 -24.40 -53.06
C PHE A 11 -31.46 -22.93 -52.80
N MET A 12 -32.39 -21.98 -52.99
CA MET A 12 -32.17 -20.59 -52.58
C MET A 12 -32.01 -20.47 -51.06
N ALA A 13 -32.86 -21.13 -50.27
CA ALA A 13 -32.75 -21.11 -48.82
C ALA A 13 -31.39 -21.66 -48.36
N LEU A 14 -30.97 -22.82 -48.89
CA LEU A 14 -29.68 -23.42 -48.57
C LEU A 14 -28.50 -22.51 -48.98
N LEU A 15 -28.56 -21.90 -50.17
CA LEU A 15 -27.55 -20.96 -50.64
C LEU A 15 -27.51 -19.68 -49.78
N LEU A 16 -28.66 -19.17 -49.34
CA LEU A 16 -28.76 -18.00 -48.47
C LEU A 16 -28.24 -18.33 -47.06
N THR A 17 -28.54 -19.51 -46.52
CA THR A 17 -27.99 -19.98 -45.24
C THR A 17 -26.48 -20.15 -45.33
N VAL A 18 -25.95 -20.75 -46.40
CA VAL A 18 -24.49 -20.86 -46.60
C VAL A 18 -23.85 -19.48 -46.72
N LEU A 19 -24.46 -18.55 -47.47
CA LEU A 19 -23.99 -17.16 -47.56
C LEU A 19 -24.00 -16.47 -46.19
N LEU A 20 -25.10 -16.55 -45.43
CA LEU A 20 -25.23 -15.95 -44.10
C LEU A 20 -24.25 -16.54 -43.08
N VAL A 21 -24.03 -17.86 -43.10
CA VAL A 21 -23.02 -18.52 -42.26
C VAL A 21 -21.61 -18.10 -42.68
N SER A 22 -21.33 -17.98 -43.98
CA SER A 22 -20.02 -17.52 -44.46
C SER A 22 -19.76 -16.03 -44.20
N SER A 23 -20.79 -15.17 -44.23
CA SER A 23 -20.66 -13.77 -43.84
C SER A 23 -20.50 -13.61 -42.33
N ALA A 24 -21.20 -14.41 -41.53
CA ALA A 24 -21.00 -14.47 -40.09
C ALA A 24 -19.57 -14.93 -39.75
N TYR A 25 -19.05 -15.95 -40.44
CA TYR A 25 -17.65 -16.37 -40.29
C TYR A 25 -16.64 -15.29 -40.73
N ALA A 26 -16.96 -14.49 -41.75
CA ALA A 26 -16.11 -13.37 -42.18
C ALA A 26 -16.13 -12.18 -41.21
N THR A 27 -17.19 -12.00 -40.43
CA THR A 27 -17.27 -11.00 -39.35
C THR A 27 -16.84 -11.53 -37.98
N LEU A 28 -16.73 -12.86 -37.82
CA LEU A 28 -16.18 -13.54 -36.64
C LEU A 28 -14.69 -13.88 -36.80
N ALA A 29 -14.10 -13.66 -37.97
CA ALA A 29 -12.66 -13.50 -38.08
C ALA A 29 -12.30 -12.29 -37.22
N SER A 30 -11.61 -12.51 -36.10
CA SER A 30 -11.13 -11.44 -35.25
C SER A 30 -10.42 -10.40 -36.10
N THR A 31 -10.75 -9.13 -35.90
CA THR A 31 -9.81 -8.08 -36.25
C THR A 31 -8.55 -8.39 -35.47
N VAL A 32 -7.53 -8.91 -36.16
CA VAL A 32 -6.19 -9.11 -35.60
C VAL A 32 -5.59 -7.72 -35.44
N ASN A 33 -6.09 -7.01 -34.44
CA ASN A 33 -5.31 -6.03 -33.73
C ASN A 33 -4.06 -6.79 -33.28
N ALA A 34 -2.88 -6.24 -33.53
CA ALA A 34 -1.68 -6.77 -32.90
C ALA A 34 -1.95 -6.81 -31.39
N ALA A 35 -1.59 -7.91 -30.72
CA ALA A 35 -1.66 -7.95 -29.27
C ALA A 35 -0.89 -6.74 -28.75
N GLU A 36 -1.51 -5.99 -27.83
CA GLU A 36 -0.82 -4.89 -27.20
C GLU A 36 0.31 -5.47 -26.36
N ILE A 37 1.51 -4.89 -26.50
CA ILE A 37 2.71 -5.35 -25.81
C ILE A 37 2.46 -5.19 -24.31
N THR A 38 2.60 -6.27 -23.54
CA THR A 38 2.31 -6.24 -22.10
C THR A 38 3.32 -5.38 -21.34
N ALA A 39 3.00 -4.96 -20.11
CA ALA A 39 3.97 -4.29 -19.24
C ALA A 39 5.22 -5.17 -19.00
N GLN A 40 5.05 -6.49 -18.94
CA GLN A 40 6.12 -7.49 -18.83
C GLN A 40 7.02 -7.55 -20.09
N GLU A 41 6.44 -7.45 -21.29
CA GLU A 41 7.23 -7.41 -22.53
C GLU A 41 7.95 -6.07 -22.70
N LYS A 42 7.30 -4.95 -22.32
CA LYS A 42 7.90 -3.60 -22.33
C LYS A 42 9.11 -3.52 -21.41
N GLY A 43 8.99 -3.94 -20.13
CA GLY A 43 10.08 -3.85 -19.16
C GLY A 43 11.27 -4.75 -19.53
N PHE A 44 11.01 -5.96 -20.04
CA PHE A 44 12.07 -6.84 -20.56
C PHE A 44 12.83 -6.20 -21.73
N ALA A 45 12.12 -5.54 -22.66
CA ALA A 45 12.76 -4.80 -23.75
C ALA A 45 13.63 -3.65 -23.23
N ILE A 46 13.17 -2.90 -22.21
CA ILE A 46 13.94 -1.80 -21.60
C ILE A 46 15.21 -2.32 -20.90
N LEU A 47 15.14 -3.43 -20.14
CA LEU A 47 16.30 -4.08 -19.51
C LEU A 47 17.41 -4.40 -20.53
N ASN A 48 17.03 -5.00 -21.66
CA ASN A 48 17.96 -5.41 -22.72
C ASN A 48 18.46 -4.22 -23.55
N GLU A 49 17.55 -3.41 -24.10
CA GLU A 49 17.86 -2.43 -25.14
C GLU A 49 18.37 -1.10 -24.59
N VAL A 50 17.88 -0.68 -23.40
CA VAL A 50 18.10 0.66 -22.81
C VAL A 50 19.03 0.62 -21.61
N VAL A 51 18.77 -0.25 -20.62
CA VAL A 51 19.71 -0.47 -19.50
C VAL A 51 20.98 -1.18 -19.99
N GLY A 52 20.85 -2.00 -21.06
CA GLY A 52 21.97 -2.67 -21.70
C GLY A 52 22.41 -3.95 -20.99
N LEU A 53 21.51 -4.61 -20.24
CA LEU A 53 21.80 -5.88 -19.57
C LEU A 53 21.92 -7.03 -20.56
N ASP A 54 22.85 -7.94 -20.30
CA ASP A 54 23.08 -9.16 -21.09
C ASP A 54 22.09 -10.25 -20.67
N MET A 55 20.85 -10.13 -21.15
CA MET A 55 19.74 -11.03 -20.80
C MET A 55 19.97 -12.49 -21.24
N GLU A 56 20.94 -12.78 -22.11
CA GLU A 56 21.34 -14.16 -22.44
C GLU A 56 22.13 -14.84 -21.30
N ASN A 57 22.60 -14.05 -20.32
CA ASN A 57 23.39 -14.51 -19.18
C ASN A 57 22.63 -14.45 -17.83
N TYR A 58 21.36 -14.09 -17.83
CA TYR A 58 20.51 -14.01 -16.64
C TYR A 58 19.31 -14.97 -16.74
N ASP A 59 19.15 -15.82 -15.74
CA ASP A 59 17.87 -16.48 -15.47
C ASP A 59 16.89 -15.40 -14.98
N THR A 60 15.79 -15.21 -15.70
CA THR A 60 14.88 -14.07 -15.52
C THR A 60 13.52 -14.54 -15.00
N ALA A 61 13.17 -14.12 -13.79
CA ALA A 61 11.82 -14.17 -13.25
C ALA A 61 11.15 -12.79 -13.31
N SER A 62 9.82 -12.75 -13.35
CA SER A 62 9.07 -11.49 -13.30
C SER A 62 7.69 -11.67 -12.67
N LYS A 63 7.26 -10.69 -11.88
CA LYS A 63 5.97 -10.65 -11.18
C LYS A 63 5.24 -9.35 -11.53
N GLU A 64 4.02 -9.46 -12.05
CA GLU A 64 3.13 -8.30 -12.14
C GLU A 64 2.66 -7.93 -10.73
N GLY A 65 2.84 -6.66 -10.36
CA GLY A 65 2.29 -6.09 -9.13
C GLY A 65 0.83 -5.69 -9.30
N ALA A 66 0.18 -5.29 -8.20
CA ALA A 66 -1.18 -4.78 -8.26
C ALA A 66 -1.28 -3.60 -9.25
N GLN A 67 -2.37 -3.57 -10.03
CA GLN A 67 -2.74 -2.38 -10.80
C GLN A 67 -3.14 -1.27 -9.82
N ASP A 68 -2.56 -0.11 -10.05
CA ASP A 68 -2.63 1.04 -9.17
C ASP A 68 -3.05 2.27 -9.99
N SER A 69 -3.19 3.43 -9.36
CA SER A 69 -3.39 4.71 -10.04
C SER A 69 -2.37 5.72 -9.56
N TYR A 70 -1.54 6.22 -10.48
CA TYR A 70 -0.63 7.31 -10.16
C TYR A 70 -1.45 8.53 -9.73
N LEU A 71 -1.26 8.92 -8.46
CA LEU A 71 -1.96 10.02 -7.79
C LEU A 71 -3.49 9.92 -7.84
N GLY A 72 -4.07 8.71 -7.90
CA GLY A 72 -5.52 8.51 -8.00
C GLY A 72 -6.11 8.77 -9.39
N VAL A 73 -5.31 9.21 -10.37
CA VAL A 73 -5.83 9.83 -11.60
C VAL A 73 -5.36 9.20 -12.91
N VAL A 74 -4.25 8.46 -12.93
CA VAL A 74 -3.73 7.81 -14.14
C VAL A 74 -3.50 6.32 -13.89
N PRO A 75 -4.10 5.40 -14.68
CA PRO A 75 -3.86 3.97 -14.54
C PRO A 75 -2.38 3.62 -14.59
N GLN A 76 -1.94 2.78 -13.66
CA GLN A 76 -0.54 2.45 -13.46
C GLN A 76 -0.35 0.94 -13.31
N GLU A 77 0.63 0.41 -14.02
CA GLU A 77 1.00 -1.01 -14.04
C GLU A 77 2.40 -1.15 -13.43
N ASN A 78 2.59 -2.13 -12.55
CA ASN A 78 3.87 -2.39 -11.89
C ASN A 78 4.38 -3.78 -12.30
N VAL A 79 5.66 -3.91 -12.66
CA VAL A 79 6.28 -5.21 -12.95
C VAL A 79 7.65 -5.29 -12.29
N ARG A 80 7.85 -6.28 -11.43
CA ARG A 80 9.15 -6.60 -10.83
C ARG A 80 9.86 -7.65 -11.69
N TYR A 81 11.17 -7.51 -11.86
CA TYR A 81 12.03 -8.52 -12.49
C TYR A 81 13.17 -8.87 -11.55
N THR A 82 13.38 -10.17 -11.37
CA THR A 82 14.53 -10.71 -10.64
C THR A 82 15.40 -11.45 -11.63
N LEU A 83 16.66 -11.03 -11.73
CA LEU A 83 17.64 -11.47 -12.72
C LEU A 83 18.82 -12.11 -11.98
N GLU A 84 18.95 -13.42 -12.09
CA GLU A 84 20.01 -14.17 -11.40
C GLU A 84 21.04 -14.73 -12.38
N SER A 85 22.31 -14.63 -12.01
CA SER A 85 23.42 -15.21 -12.76
C SER A 85 24.53 -15.59 -11.78
N ASN A 86 25.43 -16.49 -12.20
CA ASN A 86 26.59 -16.84 -11.37
C ASN A 86 27.42 -15.59 -11.02
N GLY A 87 27.32 -15.15 -9.77
CA GLY A 87 28.00 -13.99 -9.20
C GLY A 87 27.34 -12.62 -9.45
N SER A 88 26.07 -12.55 -9.88
CA SER A 88 25.30 -11.29 -9.89
C SER A 88 23.79 -11.53 -9.85
N LYS A 89 23.11 -10.82 -8.94
CA LYS A 89 21.65 -10.72 -8.82
C LYS A 89 21.23 -9.27 -9.04
N ILE A 90 20.18 -9.03 -9.81
CA ILE A 90 19.57 -7.72 -9.98
C ILE A 90 18.08 -7.87 -9.77
N ASP A 91 17.50 -7.03 -8.91
CA ASP A 91 16.06 -6.95 -8.73
C ASP A 91 15.58 -5.54 -9.06
N ALA A 92 14.57 -5.42 -9.92
CA ALA A 92 14.16 -4.14 -10.48
C ALA A 92 12.63 -4.03 -10.65
N LEU A 93 12.06 -2.97 -10.07
CA LEU A 93 10.66 -2.59 -10.23
C LEU A 93 10.50 -1.60 -11.39
N TYR A 94 9.62 -1.93 -12.31
CA TYR A 94 9.21 -1.09 -13.44
C TYR A 94 7.80 -0.58 -13.19
N THR A 95 7.59 0.72 -13.34
CA THR A 95 6.27 1.36 -13.24
C THR A 95 5.91 2.00 -14.57
N PHE A 96 4.77 1.63 -15.12
CA PHE A 96 4.20 2.20 -16.33
C PHE A 96 2.96 3.02 -15.98
N ALA A 97 2.91 4.28 -16.40
CA ALA A 97 1.73 5.13 -16.25
C ALA A 97 1.12 5.40 -17.63
N ASN A 98 -0.18 5.14 -17.80
CA ASN A 98 -0.87 5.22 -19.10
C ASN A 98 -0.11 4.47 -20.23
N GLY A 99 0.37 3.26 -19.92
CA GLY A 99 1.10 2.37 -20.84
C GLY A 99 2.52 2.82 -21.23
N LYS A 100 3.00 3.97 -20.75
CA LYS A 100 4.37 4.49 -20.93
C LYS A 100 5.25 4.20 -19.72
N LEU A 101 6.55 3.99 -19.92
CA LEU A 101 7.50 3.89 -18.81
C LEU A 101 7.50 5.20 -18.02
N ARG A 102 7.17 5.12 -16.73
CA ARG A 102 7.29 6.24 -15.78
C ARG A 102 8.53 6.09 -14.91
N MET A 103 8.83 4.87 -14.47
CA MET A 103 9.93 4.65 -13.52
C MET A 103 10.59 3.28 -13.67
N VAL A 104 11.88 3.23 -13.40
CA VAL A 104 12.67 2.04 -13.09
C VAL A 104 13.33 2.28 -11.73
N ASN A 105 13.18 1.35 -10.79
CA ASN A 105 13.87 1.36 -9.51
C ASN A 105 14.60 0.03 -9.33
N VAL A 106 15.93 0.05 -9.26
CA VAL A 106 16.76 -1.13 -8.98
C VAL A 106 16.79 -1.32 -7.46
N LEU A 107 16.01 -2.29 -7.01
CA LEU A 107 15.80 -2.63 -5.60
C LEU A 107 17.07 -3.25 -5.03
N GLU A 108 17.60 -4.27 -5.72
CA GLU A 108 18.84 -4.97 -5.36
C GLU A 108 19.82 -5.00 -6.55
N ASN A 109 21.11 -4.95 -6.24
CA ASN A 109 22.18 -5.08 -7.22
C ASN A 109 23.40 -5.72 -6.54
N GLU A 110 23.48 -7.04 -6.62
CA GLU A 110 24.59 -7.83 -6.06
C GLU A 110 25.61 -8.20 -7.13
N GLY A 111 26.88 -8.23 -6.71
CA GLY A 111 27.99 -8.63 -7.56
C GLY A 111 28.35 -7.56 -8.60
N SER A 112 28.35 -7.93 -9.88
CA SER A 112 28.65 -7.01 -10.98
C SER A 112 27.73 -7.27 -12.17
N PRO A 113 26.82 -6.33 -12.49
CA PRO A 113 25.93 -6.43 -13.64
C PRO A 113 26.65 -6.79 -14.95
N ARG A 114 26.08 -7.76 -15.67
CA ARG A 114 26.56 -8.16 -16.98
C ARG A 114 25.96 -7.23 -18.03
N LEU A 115 26.78 -6.33 -18.57
CA LEU A 115 26.34 -5.32 -19.52
C LEU A 115 26.85 -5.60 -20.94
N THR A 116 25.95 -5.53 -21.92
CA THR A 116 26.27 -5.52 -23.35
C THR A 116 26.85 -4.17 -23.78
N LYS A 117 26.50 -3.09 -23.08
CA LYS A 117 26.97 -1.72 -23.30
C LYS A 117 27.45 -1.12 -21.97
N SER A 118 28.68 -0.62 -21.93
CA SER A 118 29.18 0.17 -20.79
C SER A 118 30.19 1.21 -21.29
N ALA A 119 29.99 2.48 -20.95
CA ALA A 119 30.96 3.53 -21.23
C ALA A 119 32.07 3.49 -20.17
N THR A 120 33.30 3.17 -20.56
CA THR A 120 34.45 3.15 -19.65
C THR A 120 35.58 4.06 -20.14
N LYS A 121 36.18 4.82 -19.22
CA LYS A 121 37.36 5.65 -19.48
C LYS A 121 38.64 5.11 -18.80
N PRO A 122 39.80 5.21 -19.46
CA PRO A 122 41.07 4.80 -18.88
C PRO A 122 41.56 5.83 -17.84
N VAL A 123 41.64 5.42 -16.58
CA VAL A 123 42.19 6.21 -15.46
C VAL A 123 43.56 5.67 -15.06
N GLN A 124 44.54 6.54 -14.81
CA GLN A 124 45.88 6.15 -14.36
C GLN A 124 45.94 6.10 -12.83
N LEU A 125 46.06 4.89 -12.26
CA LEU A 125 46.31 4.67 -10.85
C LEU A 125 47.80 4.33 -10.66
N GLY A 126 48.62 5.36 -10.43
CA GLY A 126 50.08 5.24 -10.43
C GLY A 126 50.60 4.84 -11.81
N ASN A 127 51.20 3.65 -11.92
CA ASN A 127 51.71 3.10 -13.18
C ASN A 127 50.73 2.11 -13.86
N LYS A 128 49.52 1.91 -13.31
CA LYS A 128 48.50 1.00 -13.85
C LYS A 128 47.35 1.80 -14.44
N THR A 129 47.03 1.59 -15.71
CA THR A 129 45.77 2.04 -16.29
C THR A 129 44.65 1.08 -15.87
N ILE A 130 43.58 1.60 -15.28
CA ILE A 130 42.34 0.87 -14.99
C ILE A 130 41.22 1.47 -15.84
N GLN A 131 40.22 0.65 -16.18
CA GLN A 131 38.97 1.17 -16.74
C GLN A 131 38.04 1.52 -15.59
N VAL A 132 37.45 2.70 -15.63
CA VAL A 132 36.43 3.17 -14.69
C VAL A 132 35.20 3.54 -15.50
N ILE A 133 34.00 3.23 -15.00
CA ILE A 133 32.74 3.61 -15.64
C ILE A 133 32.68 5.14 -15.73
N ASP A 134 32.38 5.65 -16.92
CA ASP A 134 32.20 7.08 -17.13
C ASP A 134 30.71 7.41 -17.01
N VAL A 135 30.28 7.79 -15.81
CA VAL A 135 28.86 7.91 -15.45
C VAL A 135 28.09 8.91 -16.34
N PRO A 136 28.60 10.11 -16.67
CA PRO A 136 27.95 11.01 -17.63
C PRO A 136 27.80 10.43 -19.05
N GLU A 137 28.81 9.71 -19.57
CA GLU A 137 28.71 9.06 -20.88
C GLU A 137 27.77 7.85 -20.82
N THR A 138 27.68 7.16 -19.68
CA THR A 138 26.73 6.06 -19.45
C THR A 138 25.29 6.57 -19.42
N ALA A 139 25.04 7.69 -18.73
CA ALA A 139 23.75 8.40 -18.72
C ALA A 139 23.35 8.90 -20.11
N LYS A 140 24.34 9.36 -20.90
CA LYS A 140 24.14 9.77 -22.28
C LYS A 140 23.75 8.60 -23.20
N VAL A 141 24.47 7.48 -23.14
CA VAL A 141 24.15 6.26 -23.90
C VAL A 141 22.75 5.75 -23.53
N PHE A 142 22.41 5.71 -22.24
CA PHE A 142 21.07 5.36 -21.77
C PHE A 142 19.98 6.22 -22.42
N LEU A 143 20.18 7.55 -22.50
CA LEU A 143 19.22 8.46 -23.14
C LEU A 143 19.14 8.31 -24.67
N GLU A 144 20.25 8.01 -25.34
CA GLU A 144 20.29 7.73 -26.78
C GLU A 144 19.59 6.40 -27.14
N ASP A 145 19.76 5.38 -26.29
CA ASP A 145 19.04 4.12 -26.40
C ASP A 145 17.54 4.28 -26.05
N TYR A 146 17.21 5.05 -25.01
CA TYR A 146 15.82 5.34 -24.64
C TYR A 146 15.10 6.20 -25.69
N GLN A 147 15.79 7.14 -26.34
CA GLN A 147 15.31 7.82 -27.55
C GLN A 147 14.95 6.82 -28.65
N THR A 148 15.78 5.80 -28.84
CA THR A 148 15.58 4.79 -29.89
C THR A 148 14.38 3.89 -29.57
N TYR A 149 14.26 3.44 -28.32
CA TYR A 149 13.13 2.65 -27.82
C TYR A 149 11.79 3.42 -27.86
N SER A 150 11.75 4.63 -27.30
CA SER A 150 10.54 5.45 -27.21
C SER A 150 10.15 6.13 -28.53
N GLY A 151 11.08 6.29 -29.46
CA GLY A 151 10.94 7.09 -30.67
C GLY A 151 10.86 8.61 -30.44
N ASN A 152 11.04 9.09 -29.21
CA ASN A 152 10.91 10.51 -28.86
C ASN A 152 12.28 11.22 -28.94
N PRO A 153 12.47 12.18 -29.86
CA PRO A 153 13.77 12.86 -30.02
C PRO A 153 14.20 13.71 -28.83
N PHE A 154 13.30 14.03 -27.90
CA PHE A 154 13.59 14.83 -26.71
C PHE A 154 14.73 14.27 -25.86
N TYR A 155 14.82 12.94 -25.70
CA TYR A 155 15.90 12.34 -24.90
C TYR A 155 17.29 12.52 -25.55
N GLY A 156 17.37 12.73 -26.86
CA GLY A 156 18.61 13.14 -27.55
C GLY A 156 19.02 14.58 -27.24
N ASP A 157 18.06 15.48 -27.03
CA ASP A 157 18.34 16.84 -26.54
C ASP A 157 18.86 16.78 -25.08
N LEU A 158 18.30 15.88 -24.24
CA LEU A 158 18.79 15.64 -22.88
C LEU A 158 20.20 15.05 -22.86
N ALA A 159 20.47 14.05 -23.70
CA ALA A 159 21.79 13.45 -23.88
C ALA A 159 22.83 14.50 -24.30
N SER A 160 22.45 15.43 -25.18
CA SER A 160 23.28 16.56 -25.60
C SER A 160 23.59 17.55 -24.47
N MET A 161 22.73 17.65 -23.43
CA MET A 161 23.04 18.48 -22.25
C MET A 161 24.18 17.91 -21.40
N LEU A 162 24.46 16.60 -21.48
CA LEU A 162 25.56 15.93 -20.77
C LEU A 162 26.93 16.16 -21.42
N GLU A 163 26.99 16.76 -22.62
CA GLU A 163 28.26 17.12 -23.25
C GLU A 163 29.08 18.05 -22.35
N ASN A 164 30.30 17.59 -22.00
CA ASN A 164 31.26 18.26 -21.11
C ASN A 164 30.81 18.37 -19.63
N VAL A 165 29.94 17.48 -19.16
CA VAL A 165 29.66 17.32 -17.71
C VAL A 165 30.77 16.47 -17.08
N GLU A 166 31.37 16.97 -15.99
CA GLU A 166 32.35 16.22 -15.20
C GLU A 166 31.64 15.41 -14.10
N ALA A 167 32.05 14.16 -13.90
CA ALA A 167 31.35 13.18 -13.05
C ALA A 167 31.51 13.39 -11.54
N ASN A 168 32.25 14.44 -11.13
CA ASN A 168 32.77 14.62 -9.77
C ASN A 168 32.46 16.00 -9.17
N GLU A 169 31.61 16.80 -9.83
CA GLU A 169 31.22 18.13 -9.36
C GLU A 169 29.72 18.33 -9.52
N ASN A 170 29.09 19.01 -8.56
CA ASN A 170 27.68 19.42 -8.68
C ASN A 170 27.56 20.52 -9.74
N LEU A 171 26.55 20.43 -10.60
CA LEU A 171 26.35 21.33 -11.73
C LEU A 171 24.88 21.71 -11.91
N THR A 172 24.61 22.97 -12.25
CA THR A 172 23.31 23.41 -12.76
C THR A 172 23.50 24.07 -14.13
N LYS A 173 22.74 23.63 -15.13
CA LYS A 173 22.85 24.08 -16.53
C LYS A 173 21.47 24.15 -17.18
N THR A 174 21.08 25.30 -17.72
CA THR A 174 19.79 25.49 -18.40
C THR A 174 19.98 25.62 -19.90
N VAL A 175 19.20 24.85 -20.68
CA VAL A 175 19.14 24.93 -22.15
C VAL A 175 17.67 25.01 -22.57
N GLY A 176 17.28 26.13 -23.18
CA GLY A 176 15.87 26.40 -23.46
C GLY A 176 15.04 26.41 -22.18
N ASN A 177 14.00 25.56 -22.13
CA ASN A 177 13.12 25.39 -20.98
C ASN A 177 13.46 24.14 -20.13
N VAL A 178 14.71 23.65 -20.21
CA VAL A 178 15.17 22.47 -19.48
C VAL A 178 16.34 22.85 -18.57
N LYS A 179 16.21 22.61 -17.27
CA LYS A 179 17.26 22.77 -16.26
C LYS A 179 17.83 21.39 -15.91
N LEU A 180 19.08 21.14 -16.28
CA LEU A 180 19.85 19.99 -15.80
C LEU A 180 20.48 20.36 -14.45
N GLU A 181 20.26 19.51 -13.46
CA GLU A 181 20.91 19.50 -12.16
C GLU A 181 21.68 18.18 -12.01
N VAL A 182 22.96 18.27 -11.67
CA VAL A 182 23.84 17.13 -11.41
C VAL A 182 24.24 17.18 -9.95
N THR A 183 23.93 16.11 -9.22
CA THR A 183 24.28 15.95 -7.80
C THR A 183 25.20 14.75 -7.66
N VAL A 184 26.38 14.96 -7.08
CA VAL A 184 27.38 13.92 -6.82
C VAL A 184 27.54 13.78 -5.30
N SER A 185 27.41 12.54 -4.82
CA SER A 185 27.65 12.16 -3.43
C SER A 185 28.49 10.87 -3.36
N GLU A 186 28.76 10.34 -2.18
CA GLU A 186 29.66 9.18 -2.04
C GLU A 186 29.09 7.94 -2.75
N GLY A 187 29.73 7.54 -3.86
CA GLY A 187 29.31 6.42 -4.67
C GLY A 187 28.03 6.65 -5.51
N SER A 188 27.43 7.85 -5.48
CA SER A 188 26.19 8.16 -6.22
C SER A 188 26.33 9.37 -7.15
N THR A 189 25.58 9.37 -8.24
CA THR A 189 25.46 10.51 -9.15
C THR A 189 24.07 10.55 -9.76
N VAL A 190 23.37 11.67 -9.57
CA VAL A 190 22.02 11.92 -10.10
C VAL A 190 22.07 13.02 -11.16
N PHE A 191 21.43 12.77 -12.30
CA PHE A 191 21.15 13.75 -13.33
C PHE A 191 19.64 14.00 -13.37
N ARG A 192 19.18 15.20 -13.04
CA ARG A 192 17.76 15.59 -13.10
C ARG A 192 17.55 16.70 -14.11
N TRP A 193 16.66 16.48 -15.08
CA TRP A 193 16.19 17.49 -16.02
C TRP A 193 14.79 17.93 -15.62
N THR A 194 14.68 19.14 -15.08
CA THR A 194 13.42 19.74 -14.64
C THR A 194 12.95 20.76 -15.69
N TYR A 195 11.66 20.76 -16.04
CA TYR A 195 11.11 21.83 -16.88
C TYR A 195 11.17 23.17 -16.13
N THR A 196 11.66 24.22 -16.79
CA THR A 196 11.78 25.56 -16.21
C THR A 196 11.41 26.63 -17.23
N ILE A 197 10.78 27.72 -16.80
CA ILE A 197 10.60 28.91 -17.63
C ILE A 197 10.55 30.17 -16.78
N ASN A 198 11.26 31.22 -17.21
CA ASN A 198 11.42 32.47 -16.48
C ASN A 198 11.96 32.31 -15.03
N GLY A 199 12.67 31.22 -14.74
CA GLY A 199 13.16 30.89 -13.39
C GLY A 199 12.11 30.27 -12.47
N ILE A 200 10.94 29.88 -13.01
CA ILE A 200 9.91 29.10 -12.32
C ILE A 200 10.07 27.64 -12.77
N ASP A 201 10.34 26.75 -11.83
CA ASP A 201 10.52 25.33 -12.09
C ASP A 201 9.21 24.55 -11.97
N ALA A 202 9.14 23.41 -12.66
CA ALA A 202 8.05 22.45 -12.60
C ALA A 202 8.60 21.08 -12.12
N PRO A 203 8.80 20.88 -10.80
CA PRO A 203 9.50 19.71 -10.26
C PRO A 203 8.94 18.37 -10.74
N SER A 204 7.62 18.24 -10.82
CA SER A 204 6.91 17.04 -11.26
C SER A 204 7.07 16.76 -12.77
N LYS A 205 7.34 17.77 -13.60
CA LYS A 205 7.65 17.58 -15.02
C LYS A 205 9.17 17.45 -15.19
N CYS A 206 9.66 16.27 -14.84
CA CYS A 206 11.08 15.95 -14.85
C CYS A 206 11.40 14.65 -15.60
N VAL A 207 12.69 14.52 -15.93
CA VAL A 207 13.38 13.25 -16.16
C VAL A 207 14.50 13.16 -15.14
N ALA A 208 14.73 12.01 -14.52
CA ALA A 208 15.86 11.81 -13.60
C ALA A 208 16.55 10.45 -13.85
N ILE A 209 17.88 10.42 -13.82
CA ILE A 209 18.66 9.18 -13.85
C ILE A 209 19.64 9.20 -12.66
N GLY A 210 19.51 8.24 -11.75
CA GLY A 210 20.43 8.03 -10.64
C GLY A 210 21.31 6.80 -10.86
N TYR A 211 22.62 6.95 -10.67
CA TYR A 211 23.60 5.87 -10.68
C TYR A 211 24.20 5.66 -9.29
N LYS A 212 24.27 4.41 -8.84
CA LYS A 212 24.97 4.01 -7.61
C LYS A 212 26.08 3.01 -7.96
N ASN A 213 27.30 3.26 -7.49
CA ASN A 213 28.51 2.48 -7.80
C ASN A 213 28.77 2.29 -9.31
N GLY A 214 28.29 3.22 -10.14
CA GLY A 214 28.43 3.19 -11.61
C GLY A 214 27.38 2.37 -12.35
N PHE A 215 26.44 1.70 -11.66
CA PHE A 215 25.27 1.07 -12.28
C PHE A 215 24.01 1.91 -12.05
N LEU A 216 22.98 1.72 -12.89
CA LEU A 216 21.69 2.37 -12.75
C LEU A 216 21.07 1.98 -11.39
N LYS A 217 20.63 2.97 -10.60
CA LYS A 217 19.81 2.78 -9.40
C LYS A 217 18.36 3.16 -9.67
N TYR A 218 18.12 4.27 -10.36
CA TYR A 218 16.76 4.63 -10.77
C TYR A 218 16.70 5.44 -12.06
N PHE A 219 15.56 5.36 -12.74
CA PHE A 219 15.15 6.22 -13.84
C PHE A 219 13.73 6.71 -13.58
N ILE A 220 13.46 8.01 -13.72
CA ILE A 220 12.12 8.60 -13.69
C ILE A 220 11.90 9.37 -14.99
N ASP A 221 10.74 9.18 -15.61
CA ASP A 221 10.26 9.93 -16.76
C ASP A 221 8.80 10.35 -16.54
N ASN A 222 8.64 11.49 -15.88
CA ASN A 222 7.35 12.15 -15.73
C ASN A 222 7.11 13.16 -16.89
N TRP A 223 7.99 13.21 -17.90
CA TRP A 223 8.01 14.33 -18.85
C TRP A 223 6.80 14.34 -19.77
N ASP A 224 6.44 13.21 -20.36
CA ASP A 224 5.26 13.10 -21.24
C ASP A 224 3.93 13.01 -20.47
N LEU A 225 4.01 12.73 -19.16
CA LEU A 225 2.87 12.59 -18.26
C LEU A 225 2.29 13.97 -17.88
N TYR A 226 3.14 14.89 -17.44
CA TYR A 226 2.75 16.25 -17.08
C TYR A 226 2.78 17.21 -18.27
N LYS A 227 1.66 17.89 -18.52
CA LYS A 227 1.53 18.88 -19.62
C LYS A 227 1.61 20.29 -19.08
N ILE A 228 2.26 21.20 -19.81
CA ILE A 228 2.27 22.63 -19.45
C ILE A 228 1.05 23.30 -20.09
N GLY A 229 0.07 23.68 -19.27
CA GLY A 229 -1.15 24.35 -19.74
C GLY A 229 -0.95 25.83 -20.08
N SER A 230 0.06 26.47 -19.48
CA SER A 230 0.43 27.87 -19.74
C SER A 230 1.90 28.11 -19.42
N THR A 231 2.55 29.00 -20.17
CA THR A 231 3.94 29.46 -19.89
C THR A 231 3.99 30.95 -19.57
N THR A 232 2.84 31.59 -19.43
CA THR A 232 2.74 33.04 -19.31
C THR A 232 2.78 33.43 -17.83
N VAL A 233 3.55 34.46 -17.50
CA VAL A 233 3.54 35.09 -16.18
C VAL A 233 3.06 36.52 -16.41
N ASN A 234 1.75 36.72 -16.31
CA ASN A 234 1.10 38.00 -16.57
C ASN A 234 1.10 38.90 -15.33
N ILE A 235 0.98 38.31 -14.13
CA ILE A 235 0.92 39.07 -12.87
C ILE A 235 2.30 39.24 -12.23
N SER A 236 2.53 40.43 -11.69
CA SER A 236 3.72 40.71 -10.86
C SER A 236 3.60 40.07 -9.46
N GLU A 237 4.71 40.03 -8.71
CA GLU A 237 4.71 39.54 -7.31
C GLU A 237 3.75 40.35 -6.45
N GLN A 238 3.78 41.68 -6.60
CA GLN A 238 2.91 42.60 -5.86
C GLN A 238 1.44 42.42 -6.25
N GLU A 239 1.16 42.22 -7.53
CA GLU A 239 -0.21 42.01 -8.01
C GLU A 239 -0.79 40.69 -7.50
N ALA A 240 0.01 39.62 -7.44
CA ALA A 240 -0.39 38.37 -6.79
C ALA A 240 -0.63 38.52 -5.28
N ILE A 241 0.22 39.31 -4.59
CA ILE A 241 0.00 39.71 -3.19
C ILE A 241 -1.31 40.47 -3.02
N ASP A 242 -1.61 41.44 -3.89
CA ASP A 242 -2.82 42.25 -3.85
C ASP A 242 -4.07 41.38 -4.09
N ILE A 243 -4.02 40.46 -5.07
CA ILE A 243 -5.06 39.46 -5.37
C ILE A 243 -5.27 38.53 -4.16
N ALA A 244 -4.20 37.99 -3.60
CA ALA A 244 -4.26 37.05 -2.49
C ALA A 244 -4.85 37.67 -1.23
N MET A 245 -4.43 38.91 -0.88
CA MET A 245 -5.01 39.65 0.23
C MET A 245 -6.49 39.96 0.01
N GLU A 246 -6.90 40.33 -1.21
CA GLU A 246 -8.31 40.61 -1.50
C GLU A 246 -9.17 39.34 -1.45
N ARG A 247 -8.68 38.22 -1.99
CA ARG A 247 -9.37 36.92 -1.88
C ARG A 247 -9.52 36.47 -0.44
N ALA A 248 -8.46 36.63 0.36
CA ALA A 248 -8.47 36.30 1.78
C ALA A 248 -9.53 37.11 2.54
N ARG A 249 -9.63 38.44 2.35
CA ARG A 249 -10.67 39.29 2.98
C ARG A 249 -12.11 38.77 2.75
N GLY A 250 -12.35 38.14 1.59
CA GLY A 250 -13.64 37.55 1.23
C GLY A 250 -13.76 36.04 1.47
N PHE A 251 -12.77 35.41 2.11
CA PHE A 251 -12.77 33.98 2.41
C PHE A 251 -13.52 33.67 3.72
N SER A 252 -13.85 32.40 3.92
CA SER A 252 -14.53 31.91 5.12
C SER A 252 -14.33 30.40 5.26
N TRP A 253 -14.08 29.92 6.46
CA TRP A 253 -13.95 28.50 6.77
C TRP A 253 -15.05 28.02 7.71
N ASN A 254 -15.20 26.71 7.82
CA ASN A 254 -16.09 26.07 8.78
C ASN A 254 -15.24 25.56 9.95
N MET A 255 -15.68 25.82 11.19
CA MET A 255 -15.01 25.38 12.41
C MET A 255 -15.95 24.51 13.24
N GLY A 256 -15.48 23.33 13.67
CA GLY A 256 -16.24 22.37 14.48
C GLY A 256 -16.63 21.11 13.68
N SER A 257 -16.88 20.01 14.39
CA SER A 257 -17.31 18.74 13.80
C SER A 257 -18.82 18.71 13.54
N ASP A 258 -19.20 18.06 12.44
CA ASP A 258 -20.57 17.73 12.03
C ASP A 258 -21.60 18.87 12.26
N ASN A 259 -22.55 18.62 13.17
CA ASN A 259 -23.73 19.46 13.44
C ASN A 259 -23.44 20.77 14.17
N GLU A 260 -22.25 20.93 14.74
CA GLU A 260 -21.87 22.15 15.48
C GLU A 260 -20.91 23.05 14.68
N SER A 261 -20.75 22.76 13.39
CA SER A 261 -19.95 23.58 12.48
C SER A 261 -20.49 25.01 12.36
N VAL A 262 -19.62 25.98 12.64
CA VAL A 262 -19.88 27.42 12.47
C VAL A 262 -18.99 27.98 11.38
N LYS A 263 -19.55 28.85 10.53
CA LYS A 263 -18.80 29.51 9.47
C LYS A 263 -18.21 30.81 9.99
N ILE A 264 -16.89 30.96 9.86
CA ILE A 264 -16.11 32.12 10.31
C ILE A 264 -15.75 32.99 9.11
N SER A 265 -15.95 34.31 9.22
CA SER A 265 -15.71 35.27 8.12
C SER A 265 -15.48 36.69 8.63
N GLY A 266 -15.13 37.65 7.77
CA GLY A 266 -15.10 39.08 8.12
C GLY A 266 -13.90 39.53 8.95
N PHE A 267 -12.82 38.75 8.93
CA PHE A 267 -11.54 38.98 9.60
C PHE A 267 -10.66 40.00 8.85
N THR A 268 -9.66 40.57 9.55
CA THR A 268 -8.77 41.61 8.99
C THR A 268 -7.44 41.04 8.50
N VAL A 269 -7.16 41.21 7.20
CA VAL A 269 -5.89 40.85 6.54
C VAL A 269 -4.85 41.98 6.70
N THR A 270 -3.62 41.65 7.09
CA THR A 270 -2.55 42.64 7.34
C THR A 270 -1.49 42.75 6.27
N ASN A 271 -0.94 41.62 5.84
CA ASN A 271 0.25 41.56 5.00
C ASN A 271 0.24 40.26 4.18
N ALA A 272 1.13 40.18 3.20
CA ALA A 272 1.39 38.92 2.50
C ALA A 272 2.80 38.90 1.92
N MET A 273 3.34 37.71 1.65
CA MET A 273 4.59 37.52 0.94
C MET A 273 4.52 36.32 -0.01
N ILE A 274 5.29 36.37 -1.09
CA ILE A 274 5.52 35.18 -1.93
C ILE A 274 6.34 34.18 -1.11
N TRP A 275 5.83 32.97 -0.95
CA TRP A 275 6.56 31.85 -0.36
C TRP A 275 7.45 31.19 -1.42
N GLU A 276 6.84 30.85 -2.56
CA GLU A 276 7.49 30.18 -3.68
C GLU A 276 6.81 30.55 -5.02
N ASN A 277 7.56 30.34 -6.10
CA ASN A 277 7.07 30.39 -7.48
C ASN A 277 7.33 29.01 -8.09
N VAL A 278 6.27 28.25 -8.38
CA VAL A 278 6.38 26.88 -8.87
C VAL A 278 5.26 26.57 -9.85
N PHE A 279 5.43 25.59 -10.73
CA PHE A 279 4.29 25.04 -11.46
C PHE A 279 3.50 24.08 -10.57
N CYS A 280 2.19 24.30 -10.46
CA CYS A 280 1.29 23.45 -9.70
C CYS A 280 0.29 22.74 -10.63
N SER A 281 -0.13 21.55 -10.21
CA SER A 281 -1.04 20.67 -10.94
C SER A 281 -2.51 20.99 -10.66
N ASN A 282 -3.38 20.81 -11.66
CA ASN A 282 -4.83 21.02 -11.54
C ASN A 282 -5.49 20.26 -10.40
N MET A 283 -4.99 19.06 -10.08
CA MET A 283 -5.49 18.21 -8.98
C MET A 283 -5.46 18.88 -7.59
N TYR A 284 -4.68 19.96 -7.41
CA TYR A 284 -4.57 20.70 -6.15
C TYR A 284 -5.35 22.01 -6.14
N ALA A 285 -6.22 22.25 -7.14
CA ALA A 285 -7.06 23.45 -7.21
C ALA A 285 -8.51 23.14 -6.80
N ASP A 286 -9.16 24.08 -6.09
CA ASP A 286 -10.60 24.04 -5.75
C ASP A 286 -11.49 23.91 -7.00
N THR A 287 -10.98 24.37 -8.14
CA THR A 287 -11.64 24.26 -9.44
C THR A 287 -10.57 23.99 -10.51
N PRO A 288 -10.45 22.74 -11.00
CA PRO A 288 -9.52 22.39 -12.06
C PRO A 288 -9.75 23.22 -13.33
N ARG A 289 -8.68 23.71 -13.96
CA ARG A 289 -8.75 24.52 -15.19
C ARG A 289 -8.91 23.71 -16.47
N SER A 290 -8.65 22.41 -16.42
CA SER A 290 -8.86 21.48 -17.53
C SER A 290 -9.22 20.10 -16.99
N GLU A 291 -9.80 19.29 -17.87
CA GLU A 291 -10.14 17.87 -17.63
C GLU A 291 -8.91 16.99 -17.37
N ASP A 292 -7.71 17.47 -17.74
CA ASP A 292 -6.43 16.83 -17.43
C ASP A 292 -5.96 17.23 -16.02
N PRO A 293 -5.99 16.32 -15.03
CA PRO A 293 -5.64 16.61 -13.64
C PRO A 293 -4.13 16.80 -13.43
N LEU A 294 -3.29 16.33 -14.37
CA LEU A 294 -1.82 16.46 -14.37
C LEU A 294 -1.35 17.63 -15.25
N MET A 295 -2.25 18.52 -15.66
CA MET A 295 -1.87 19.75 -16.36
C MET A 295 -1.34 20.79 -15.37
N LEU A 296 -0.11 21.22 -15.61
CA LEU A 296 0.64 22.16 -14.78
C LEU A 296 0.48 23.60 -15.27
N TYR A 297 0.31 24.52 -14.33
CA TYR A 297 0.24 25.97 -14.57
C TYR A 297 1.19 26.73 -13.63
N PRO A 298 1.80 27.85 -14.07
CA PRO A 298 2.75 28.60 -13.26
C PRO A 298 1.99 29.34 -12.15
N MET A 299 2.38 29.11 -10.90
CA MET A 299 1.64 29.47 -9.71
C MET A 299 2.51 30.23 -8.71
N ARG A 300 1.90 31.22 -8.03
CA ARG A 300 2.47 31.95 -6.90
C ARG A 300 1.79 31.47 -5.63
N HIS A 301 2.56 30.83 -4.77
CA HIS A 301 2.10 30.49 -3.43
C HIS A 301 2.33 31.73 -2.58
N VAL A 302 1.24 32.42 -2.23
CA VAL A 302 1.27 33.63 -1.42
C VAL A 302 0.85 33.27 0.00
N TRP A 303 1.74 33.45 0.97
CA TRP A 303 1.32 33.43 2.37
C TRP A 303 0.70 34.79 2.72
N VAL A 304 -0.56 34.77 3.13
CA VAL A 304 -1.30 35.95 3.61
C VAL A 304 -1.40 35.86 5.13
N SER A 305 -1.10 36.95 5.85
CA SER A 305 -1.27 37.06 7.31
C SER A 305 -2.49 37.89 7.69
N LEU A 306 -3.06 37.55 8.84
CA LEU A 306 -4.14 38.30 9.49
C LEU A 306 -3.57 39.28 10.55
N ASP A 307 -4.41 40.18 11.06
CA ASP A 307 -4.05 41.09 12.18
C ASP A 307 -4.04 40.38 13.53
N LYS A 308 -4.86 39.33 13.59
CA LYS A 308 -5.25 38.55 14.73
C LYS A 308 -5.36 37.10 14.30
N PHE A 309 -5.52 36.22 15.26
CA PHE A 309 -5.82 34.83 14.99
C PHE A 309 -7.29 34.61 15.35
N TYR A 310 -7.99 33.89 14.49
CA TYR A 310 -9.44 33.77 14.47
C TYR A 310 -9.86 32.34 14.87
N PRO A 311 -11.14 32.06 15.18
CA PRO A 311 -11.56 30.75 15.69
C PRO A 311 -11.14 29.57 14.81
N GLY A 312 -10.72 28.45 15.43
CA GLY A 312 -9.99 27.38 14.72
C GLY A 312 -8.52 27.74 14.51
N ASN A 313 -8.09 28.80 15.17
CA ASN A 313 -6.74 29.33 15.19
C ASN A 313 -6.14 29.72 13.83
N VAL A 314 -6.96 30.33 12.98
CA VAL A 314 -6.51 30.78 11.66
C VAL A 314 -5.81 32.14 11.79
N TYR A 315 -4.52 32.19 11.46
CA TYR A 315 -3.67 33.41 11.48
C TYR A 315 -3.34 33.94 10.09
N GLY A 316 -3.78 33.22 9.07
CA GLY A 316 -3.39 33.47 7.70
C GLY A 316 -3.96 32.44 6.75
N PHE A 317 -3.53 32.52 5.50
CA PHE A 317 -3.90 31.59 4.44
C PHE A 317 -2.69 31.29 3.57
N ASN A 318 -2.63 30.08 3.03
CA ASN A 318 -1.87 29.86 1.80
C ASN A 318 -2.84 30.15 0.66
N VAL A 319 -2.49 31.11 -0.19
CA VAL A 319 -3.31 31.52 -1.33
C VAL A 319 -2.51 31.26 -2.59
N TYR A 320 -2.96 30.28 -3.35
CA TYR A 320 -2.29 29.82 -4.55
C TYR A 320 -2.89 30.57 -5.74
N VAL A 321 -2.09 31.42 -6.39
CA VAL A 321 -2.54 32.33 -7.45
C VAL A 321 -1.94 31.89 -8.79
N TRP A 322 -2.79 31.62 -9.78
CA TRP A 322 -2.34 31.35 -11.14
C TRP A 322 -1.70 32.60 -11.74
N THR A 323 -0.42 32.51 -12.13
CA THR A 323 0.34 33.68 -12.56
C THR A 323 0.01 34.16 -13.97
N ASP A 324 -0.68 33.34 -14.76
CA ASP A 324 -1.12 33.66 -16.12
C ASP A 324 -2.51 34.31 -16.15
N THR A 325 -3.44 33.94 -15.27
CA THR A 325 -4.80 34.51 -15.22
C THR A 325 -5.03 35.52 -14.10
N GLY A 326 -4.25 35.45 -13.01
CA GLY A 326 -4.53 36.21 -11.78
C GLY A 326 -5.69 35.64 -10.95
N GLU A 327 -6.16 34.44 -11.28
CA GLU A 327 -7.20 33.75 -10.51
C GLU A 327 -6.59 33.01 -9.32
N VAL A 328 -7.28 33.02 -8.18
CA VAL A 328 -6.92 32.15 -7.04
C VAL A 328 -7.44 30.75 -7.33
N CYS A 329 -6.55 29.76 -7.28
CA CYS A 329 -6.84 28.38 -7.63
C CYS A 329 -7.13 27.49 -6.43
N TYR A 330 -6.49 27.80 -5.30
CA TYR A 330 -6.69 27.14 -4.02
C TYR A 330 -6.44 28.16 -2.92
N ILE A 331 -7.23 28.07 -1.86
CA ILE A 331 -6.99 28.82 -0.63
C ILE A 331 -7.35 27.92 0.55
N ASN A 332 -6.37 27.64 1.39
CA ASN A 332 -6.61 27.00 2.68
C ASN A 332 -6.12 27.88 3.83
N GLU A 333 -6.73 27.61 4.97
CA GLU A 333 -6.38 28.16 6.26
C GLU A 333 -4.92 27.81 6.54
N ARG A 334 -4.08 28.81 6.79
CA ARG A 334 -3.02 28.57 7.76
C ARG A 334 -3.69 28.61 9.11
N VAL A 335 -4.21 27.44 9.50
CA VAL A 335 -4.37 27.09 10.90
C VAL A 335 -2.98 27.23 11.47
N SER A 336 -2.83 28.26 12.28
CA SER A 336 -1.78 28.25 13.25
C SER A 336 -2.12 27.08 14.12
N THR A 337 -1.15 26.24 14.41
CA THR A 337 -1.18 25.63 15.72
C THR A 337 -0.28 26.47 16.62
N LEU A 338 -0.25 27.80 16.50
CA LEU A 338 0.17 28.76 17.54
C LEU A 338 -1.05 29.65 17.83
N ASP A 339 -1.90 29.48 18.87
CA ASP A 339 -3.03 30.44 19.02
C ASP A 339 -2.50 31.85 19.40
N PRO A 340 -3.32 32.90 19.26
CA PRO A 340 -2.83 34.26 19.27
C PRO A 340 -2.26 34.66 20.63
N PRO A 341 -1.17 35.43 20.67
CA PRO A 341 -0.92 36.33 21.79
C PRO A 341 -2.22 37.04 22.21
N THR A 342 -2.48 37.23 23.51
CA THR A 342 -3.82 37.61 23.99
C THR A 342 -4.35 38.95 23.45
N ASP A 343 -3.46 39.84 22.99
CA ASP A 343 -3.78 41.10 22.31
C ASP A 343 -4.09 40.94 20.81
N LEU A 344 -3.72 39.79 20.24
CA LEU A 344 -3.97 39.35 18.87
C LEU A 344 -5.09 38.30 18.76
N ILE A 345 -5.87 37.99 19.82
CA ILE A 345 -7.08 37.16 19.65
C ILE A 345 -8.16 37.99 18.97
N ALA A 346 -8.78 37.43 17.94
CA ALA A 346 -10.05 37.93 17.45
C ALA A 346 -11.15 37.71 18.51
N THR A 347 -11.78 38.81 18.92
CA THR A 347 -13.01 38.79 19.74
C THR A 347 -14.23 38.67 18.84
N ASP A 348 -15.41 38.32 19.38
CA ASP A 348 -16.68 38.23 18.62
C ASP A 348 -17.06 39.52 17.84
N ALA A 349 -16.39 40.65 18.08
CA ALA A 349 -16.57 41.90 17.34
C ALA A 349 -15.61 42.06 16.14
N ASP A 350 -14.57 41.23 16.04
CA ASP A 350 -13.54 41.25 14.99
C ASP A 350 -13.87 40.34 13.79
N PHE A 351 -14.88 39.47 13.91
CA PHE A 351 -15.32 38.54 12.87
C PHE A 351 -16.84 38.31 12.91
N THR A 352 -17.36 37.62 11.90
CA THR A 352 -18.76 37.21 11.78
C THR A 352 -18.87 35.70 11.90
N VAL A 353 -19.74 35.24 12.81
CA VAL A 353 -20.12 33.83 12.97
C VAL A 353 -21.48 33.60 12.32
N GLU A 354 -21.52 32.79 11.27
CA GLU A 354 -22.77 32.30 10.69
C GLU A 354 -22.98 30.85 11.16
N SER A 355 -24.01 30.64 11.99
CA SER A 355 -24.40 29.27 12.39
C SER A 355 -25.00 28.54 11.18
N ILE A 356 -24.36 27.43 10.79
CA ILE A 356 -24.79 26.58 9.68
C ILE A 356 -26.00 25.76 10.14
N ASN A 357 -27.18 26.39 10.18
CA ASN A 357 -28.44 25.80 10.65
C ASN A 357 -29.04 24.73 9.70
N ASN A 358 -28.18 23.98 9.01
CA ASN A 358 -28.56 22.81 8.25
C ASN A 358 -28.84 21.66 9.22
N LYS A 359 -30.11 21.56 9.65
CA LYS A 359 -30.63 20.36 10.32
C LYS A 359 -30.62 19.17 9.37
N ALA A 360 -29.45 18.55 9.19
CA ALA A 360 -29.39 17.14 8.87
C ALA A 360 -30.00 16.36 10.06
N LEU A 361 -30.88 15.41 9.77
CA LEU A 361 -31.43 14.53 10.80
C LEU A 361 -30.39 13.47 11.14
N VAL A 362 -29.59 13.71 12.19
CA VAL A 362 -28.78 12.64 12.78
C VAL A 362 -29.71 11.62 13.44
N GLU A 363 -29.87 10.47 12.78
CA GLU A 363 -30.51 9.31 13.37
C GLU A 363 -29.52 8.53 14.25
N ILE A 364 -30.07 8.07 15.37
CA ILE A 364 -29.40 7.40 16.49
C ILE A 364 -28.60 6.18 16.01
N ALA A 365 -27.31 6.15 16.37
CA ALA A 365 -26.48 4.95 16.28
C ALA A 365 -27.17 3.76 16.99
N LYS A 366 -27.50 2.71 16.24
CA LYS A 366 -28.07 1.48 16.78
C LYS A 366 -26.97 0.48 17.11
N SER A 367 -27.09 -0.14 18.27
CA SER A 367 -26.22 -1.24 18.69
C SER A 367 -26.30 -2.41 17.70
N ASN A 368 -25.18 -3.09 17.48
CA ASN A 368 -25.05 -4.31 16.68
C ASN A 368 -26.07 -5.38 17.11
N SER A 369 -27.24 -5.39 16.46
CA SER A 369 -28.23 -6.45 16.59
C SER A 369 -27.98 -7.50 15.52
N LEU A 370 -27.90 -8.77 15.93
CA LEU A 370 -27.82 -9.94 15.05
C LEU A 370 -28.71 -9.78 13.80
N PRO A 371 -28.19 -10.08 12.59
CA PRO A 371 -28.89 -9.79 11.34
C PRO A 371 -30.28 -10.41 11.32
N PHE A 372 -31.27 -9.56 11.02
CA PHE A 372 -32.71 -9.86 11.14
C PHE A 372 -33.14 -11.06 10.27
N THR A 373 -32.38 -11.35 9.22
CA THR A 373 -32.50 -12.54 8.35
C THR A 373 -32.51 -13.85 9.14
N TRP A 374 -31.72 -13.98 10.22
CA TRP A 374 -31.72 -15.19 11.06
C TRP A 374 -33.02 -15.36 11.84
N ILE A 375 -33.58 -14.27 12.39
CA ILE A 375 -34.88 -14.28 13.07
C ILE A 375 -36.00 -14.67 12.08
N VAL A 376 -35.92 -14.16 10.85
CA VAL A 376 -36.86 -14.52 9.77
C VAL A 376 -36.71 -15.98 9.36
N LEU A 377 -35.49 -16.52 9.21
CA LEU A 377 -35.26 -17.93 8.88
C LEU A 377 -35.80 -18.87 9.97
N PHE A 378 -35.54 -18.56 11.24
CA PHE A 378 -36.12 -19.30 12.37
C PHE A 378 -37.64 -19.20 12.40
N ALA A 379 -38.21 -18.02 12.16
CA ALA A 379 -39.66 -17.83 12.10
C ALA A 379 -40.31 -18.64 10.94
N PHE A 380 -39.74 -18.60 9.74
CA PHE A 380 -40.23 -19.41 8.60
C PHE A 380 -40.08 -20.91 8.86
N THR A 381 -38.99 -21.35 9.47
CA THR A 381 -38.78 -22.76 9.83
C THR A 381 -39.82 -23.21 10.86
N ILE A 382 -40.11 -22.41 11.88
CA ILE A 382 -41.16 -22.68 12.88
C ILE A 382 -42.56 -22.67 12.25
N VAL A 383 -42.85 -21.74 11.34
CA VAL A 383 -44.14 -21.67 10.63
C VAL A 383 -44.32 -22.87 9.69
N MET A 384 -43.29 -23.30 8.96
CA MET A 384 -43.34 -24.50 8.12
C MET A 384 -43.51 -25.78 8.97
N LEU A 385 -42.76 -25.91 10.07
CA LEU A 385 -42.89 -27.01 11.03
C LEU A 385 -44.27 -27.05 11.71
N GLY A 386 -44.91 -25.90 11.93
CA GLY A 386 -46.26 -25.82 12.52
C GLY A 386 -47.40 -26.06 11.51
N THR A 387 -47.29 -25.51 10.30
CA THR A 387 -48.39 -25.51 9.32
C THR A 387 -48.46 -26.78 8.48
N VAL A 388 -47.32 -27.38 8.10
CA VAL A 388 -47.29 -28.59 7.25
C VAL A 388 -47.95 -29.79 7.94
N PRO A 389 -47.70 -30.11 9.23
CA PRO A 389 -48.41 -31.19 9.93
C PRO A 389 -49.90 -30.93 10.05
N VAL A 390 -50.31 -29.68 10.31
CA VAL A 390 -51.73 -29.30 10.43
C VAL A 390 -52.45 -29.43 9.09
N TRP A 391 -51.81 -29.05 7.98
CA TRP A 391 -52.34 -29.22 6.62
C TRP A 391 -52.48 -30.71 6.26
N LEU A 392 -51.45 -31.53 6.55
CA LEU A 392 -51.47 -32.98 6.32
C LEU A 392 -52.52 -33.70 7.19
N LEU A 393 -52.76 -33.27 8.43
CA LEU A 393 -53.81 -33.81 9.31
C LEU A 393 -55.22 -33.40 8.86
N ARG A 394 -55.37 -32.24 8.20
CA ARG A 394 -56.66 -31.73 7.72
C ARG A 394 -57.09 -32.38 6.41
N ASN A 395 -56.15 -32.77 5.54
CA ASN A 395 -56.44 -33.35 4.24
C ASN A 395 -56.48 -34.90 4.25
N ARG A 396 -57.60 -35.46 4.77
CA ARG A 396 -57.80 -36.91 5.01
C ARG A 396 -57.67 -37.84 3.79
N SER A 397 -57.51 -37.32 2.57
CA SER A 397 -57.39 -38.09 1.34
C SER A 397 -56.00 -38.70 1.11
N LEU A 398 -54.93 -38.07 1.62
CA LEU A 398 -53.53 -38.44 1.36
C LEU A 398 -52.96 -39.50 2.33
N LEU A 399 -53.68 -39.83 3.40
CA LEU A 399 -53.21 -40.62 4.54
C LEU A 399 -53.05 -42.14 4.31
N LYS A 400 -53.06 -42.62 3.05
CA LYS A 400 -52.95 -44.06 2.73
C LYS A 400 -51.52 -44.59 2.51
N ARG A 401 -50.49 -43.74 2.60
CA ARG A 401 -49.05 -44.16 2.56
C ARG A 401 -48.17 -43.30 3.49
N PRO A 402 -48.35 -43.34 4.82
CA PRO A 402 -47.72 -42.36 5.73
C PRO A 402 -46.22 -42.57 5.99
N VAL A 403 -45.71 -43.81 5.90
CA VAL A 403 -44.38 -44.14 6.49
C VAL A 403 -43.19 -43.67 5.65
N LYS A 404 -43.29 -43.62 4.32
CA LYS A 404 -42.12 -43.31 3.46
C LYS A 404 -41.79 -41.82 3.35
N ILE A 405 -42.81 -40.94 3.32
CA ILE A 405 -42.60 -39.49 3.16
C ILE A 405 -42.06 -38.88 4.46
N GLY A 406 -42.56 -39.32 5.62
CA GLY A 406 -42.02 -38.89 6.92
C GLY A 406 -40.56 -39.31 7.12
N GLY A 407 -40.17 -40.51 6.65
CA GLY A 407 -38.77 -40.94 6.65
C GLY A 407 -37.89 -40.08 5.75
N ILE A 408 -38.33 -39.76 4.53
CA ILE A 408 -37.58 -38.88 3.61
C ILE A 408 -37.42 -37.48 4.18
N LEU A 409 -38.49 -36.88 4.73
CA LEU A 409 -38.42 -35.54 5.34
C LEU A 409 -37.54 -35.53 6.60
N LEU A 410 -37.57 -36.59 7.42
CA LEU A 410 -36.67 -36.72 8.56
C LEU A 410 -35.22 -36.88 8.10
N CYS A 411 -34.94 -37.70 7.08
CA CYS A 411 -33.61 -37.84 6.51
C CYS A 411 -33.10 -36.52 5.93
N ILE A 412 -33.93 -35.77 5.18
CA ILE A 412 -33.57 -34.43 4.67
C ILE A 412 -33.24 -33.49 5.84
N LEU A 413 -34.08 -33.45 6.87
CA LEU A 413 -33.86 -32.61 8.06
C LEU A 413 -32.58 -33.00 8.82
N SER A 414 -32.29 -34.30 8.94
CA SER A 414 -31.06 -34.82 9.56
C SER A 414 -29.83 -34.48 8.72
N SER A 415 -29.89 -34.61 7.39
CA SER A 415 -28.78 -34.23 6.51
C SER A 415 -28.58 -32.72 6.47
N SER A 416 -29.62 -31.87 6.54
CA SER A 416 -29.45 -30.42 6.62
C SER A 416 -28.83 -29.94 7.96
N ILE A 417 -28.92 -30.74 9.02
CA ILE A 417 -28.24 -30.45 10.30
C ILE A 417 -26.79 -30.97 10.28
N LEU A 418 -26.53 -32.09 9.59
CA LEU A 418 -25.18 -32.66 9.40
C LEU A 418 -24.37 -31.99 8.28
N LEU A 419 -25.02 -31.20 7.43
CA LEU A 419 -24.40 -30.38 6.37
C LEU A 419 -24.24 -28.90 6.78
N MET A 420 -24.53 -28.54 8.02
CA MET A 420 -23.91 -27.34 8.57
C MET A 420 -22.41 -27.66 8.72
N PRO A 421 -21.49 -26.98 8.01
CA PRO A 421 -20.09 -27.05 8.38
C PRO A 421 -20.01 -26.63 9.84
N VAL A 422 -19.62 -27.56 10.70
CA VAL A 422 -19.11 -27.19 12.00
C VAL A 422 -17.77 -26.55 11.68
N TRP A 423 -17.78 -25.22 11.54
CA TRP A 423 -16.58 -24.41 11.59
C TRP A 423 -16.01 -24.61 13.00
N THR A 424 -15.27 -25.70 13.18
CA THR A 424 -14.21 -25.75 14.16
C THR A 424 -13.25 -24.68 13.72
N VAL A 425 -13.44 -23.47 14.26
CA VAL A 425 -12.42 -22.44 14.24
C VAL A 425 -11.25 -23.05 15.01
N GLY A 426 -10.36 -23.71 14.28
CA GLY A 426 -8.99 -23.88 14.75
C GLY A 426 -8.52 -22.47 15.00
N ALA A 427 -8.05 -22.19 16.21
CA ALA A 427 -7.30 -20.97 16.43
C ALA A 427 -6.12 -21.04 15.45
N VAL A 428 -6.09 -20.14 14.48
CA VAL A 428 -4.92 -19.95 13.65
C VAL A 428 -3.86 -19.44 14.61
N GLU A 429 -2.84 -20.25 14.89
CA GLU A 429 -1.65 -19.81 15.61
C GLU A 429 -0.87 -18.95 14.63
N TYR A 430 -1.23 -17.67 14.57
CA TYR A 430 -0.51 -16.66 13.81
C TYR A 430 0.91 -16.54 14.39
N THR A 431 1.92 -16.63 13.54
CA THR A 431 3.34 -16.51 13.93
C THR A 431 3.83 -15.07 13.96
N ARG A 432 3.12 -14.17 13.26
CA ARG A 432 3.43 -12.73 13.11
C ARG A 432 2.29 -11.87 13.65
N ARG A 433 2.62 -10.79 14.38
CA ARG A 433 1.63 -9.86 14.96
C ARG A 433 2.01 -8.41 14.73
N ALA A 434 1.04 -7.60 14.35
CA ALA A 434 1.21 -6.17 14.13
C ALA A 434 0.34 -5.35 15.10
N LEU A 435 0.96 -4.38 15.77
CA LEU A 435 0.33 -3.51 16.75
C LEU A 435 0.44 -2.06 16.27
N ILE A 436 -0.71 -1.40 16.09
CA ILE A 436 -0.77 -0.01 15.61
C ILE A 436 -1.41 0.86 16.69
N TRP A 437 -0.74 1.93 17.09
CA TRP A 437 -1.18 2.88 18.10
C TRP A 437 -1.13 4.32 17.59
N GLY A 438 -1.96 5.15 18.24
CA GLY A 438 -1.85 6.60 18.18
C GLY A 438 -2.83 7.22 19.16
N SER A 439 -2.33 8.05 20.06
CA SER A 439 -3.07 8.95 20.93
C SER A 439 -3.91 9.96 20.15
N GLU A 440 -5.10 10.27 20.66
CA GLU A 440 -5.85 11.48 20.29
C GLU A 440 -5.72 12.59 21.34
N SER A 441 -4.87 12.36 22.36
CA SER A 441 -4.49 13.29 23.42
C SER A 441 -5.70 13.94 24.11
N THR A 442 -6.68 13.08 24.41
CA THR A 442 -8.06 13.43 24.78
C THR A 442 -8.24 13.96 26.20
N GLY A 443 -7.29 13.68 27.09
CA GLY A 443 -7.24 14.12 28.49
C GLY A 443 -6.52 15.45 28.69
N ASP A 444 -5.80 15.95 27.69
CA ASP A 444 -5.14 17.25 27.74
C ASP A 444 -6.14 18.40 27.52
N THR A 445 -6.89 18.67 28.58
CA THR A 445 -7.96 19.67 28.63
C THR A 445 -7.48 21.06 29.03
N SER A 446 -6.16 21.29 29.09
CA SER A 446 -5.62 22.12 30.17
C SER A 446 -4.79 23.33 29.74
N PHE A 447 -5.22 24.50 30.23
CA PHE A 447 -4.58 25.79 29.97
C PHE A 447 -3.70 26.14 31.17
N TRP A 448 -2.40 25.90 31.08
CA TRP A 448 -1.51 26.11 32.23
C TRP A 448 -1.49 27.58 32.69
N ASN A 449 -1.67 27.79 34.00
CA ASN A 449 -1.76 29.11 34.61
C ASN A 449 -0.37 29.61 35.09
N GLY A 450 0.49 30.09 34.18
CA GLY A 450 1.67 30.91 34.51
C GLY A 450 3.10 30.34 34.36
N SER A 451 3.32 29.29 33.58
CA SER A 451 4.64 28.73 33.22
C SER A 451 4.54 28.13 31.83
N ALA A 452 5.37 28.64 30.93
CA ALA A 452 4.91 28.79 29.56
C ALA A 452 5.59 27.78 28.60
N TRP A 453 5.24 26.49 28.69
CA TRP A 453 5.75 25.44 27.77
C TRP A 453 4.79 24.27 27.47
N VAL A 454 4.12 24.31 26.29
CA VAL A 454 3.58 23.16 25.52
C VAL A 454 2.50 22.30 26.20
N THR A 455 1.62 21.69 25.42
CA THR A 455 0.65 20.65 25.77
C THR A 455 0.52 19.71 24.55
N GLY A 456 0.21 18.44 24.79
CA GLY A 456 0.25 17.36 23.80
C GLY A 456 -1.04 17.16 23.02
N ARG A 457 -2.00 18.09 23.08
CA ARG A 457 -3.24 17.98 22.31
C ARG A 457 -2.94 17.99 20.80
N LYS A 458 -3.71 17.25 19.98
CA LYS A 458 -3.60 17.20 18.50
C LYS A 458 -4.78 17.85 17.77
N THR A 459 -4.56 18.36 16.54
CA THR A 459 -5.62 18.95 15.69
C THR A 459 -6.64 17.91 15.26
N ALA A 460 -7.84 18.37 14.88
CA ALA A 460 -8.86 17.48 14.32
C ALA A 460 -8.41 16.85 12.99
N ASP A 461 -7.66 17.59 12.18
CA ASP A 461 -7.10 17.11 10.91
C ASP A 461 -5.99 16.08 11.14
N GLU A 462 -5.06 16.32 12.08
CA GLU A 462 -4.08 15.31 12.49
C GLU A 462 -4.77 14.05 12.99
N ILE A 463 -5.72 14.13 13.94
CA ILE A 463 -6.49 12.98 14.45
C ILE A 463 -7.20 12.22 13.31
N TYR A 464 -7.79 12.94 12.35
CA TYR A 464 -8.38 12.31 11.17
C TYR A 464 -7.33 11.60 10.31
N ARG A 465 -6.17 12.21 10.05
CA ARG A 465 -5.06 11.60 9.32
C ARG A 465 -4.52 10.37 10.04
N GLN A 466 -4.32 10.42 11.35
CA GLN A 466 -3.91 9.25 12.13
C GLN A 466 -4.90 8.10 11.98
N ARG A 467 -6.21 8.35 12.12
CA ARG A 467 -7.23 7.30 11.94
C ARG A 467 -7.23 6.70 10.54
N VAL A 468 -7.07 7.50 9.49
CA VAL A 468 -7.02 7.01 8.10
C VAL A 468 -5.75 6.20 7.86
N THR A 469 -4.59 6.77 8.17
CA THR A 469 -3.28 6.15 7.94
C THR A 469 -3.10 4.87 8.78
N SER A 470 -3.47 4.87 10.07
CA SER A 470 -3.47 3.67 10.91
C SER A 470 -4.39 2.56 10.38
N ASN A 471 -5.53 2.90 9.76
CA ASN A 471 -6.40 1.91 9.13
C ASN A 471 -5.85 1.38 7.81
N ALA A 472 -5.22 2.23 6.98
CA ALA A 472 -4.56 1.79 5.75
C ALA A 472 -3.42 0.81 6.07
N ILE A 473 -2.54 1.19 7.01
CA ILE A 473 -1.42 0.35 7.46
C ILE A 473 -1.92 -0.97 8.08
N LYS A 474 -3.01 -0.92 8.87
CA LYS A 474 -3.65 -2.13 9.40
C LYS A 474 -4.07 -3.08 8.28
N ASN A 475 -4.72 -2.57 7.24
CA ASN A 475 -5.17 -3.38 6.12
C ASN A 475 -3.99 -4.01 5.38
N TYR A 476 -2.89 -3.26 5.15
CA TYR A 476 -1.69 -3.83 4.52
C TYR A 476 -1.05 -4.96 5.33
N PHE A 477 -1.00 -4.85 6.67
CA PHE A 477 -0.52 -5.94 7.52
C PHE A 477 -1.47 -7.16 7.51
N ILE A 478 -2.80 -6.96 7.46
CA ILE A 478 -3.79 -8.04 7.33
C ILE A 478 -3.68 -8.74 5.96
N ASP A 479 -3.53 -7.97 4.88
CA ASP A 479 -3.38 -8.49 3.53
C ASP A 479 -2.08 -9.30 3.38
N ASP A 480 -1.06 -9.00 4.20
CA ASP A 480 0.16 -9.79 4.31
C ASP A 480 0.07 -10.99 5.29
N GLY A 481 -1.04 -11.13 6.03
CA GLY A 481 -1.30 -12.27 6.92
C GLY A 481 -0.89 -12.10 8.39
N TYR A 482 -0.56 -10.88 8.84
CA TYR A 482 -0.33 -10.59 10.27
C TYR A 482 -1.65 -10.61 11.08
N ASP A 483 -1.58 -11.16 12.30
CA ASP A 483 -2.60 -10.85 13.31
C ASP A 483 -2.48 -9.40 13.75
N THR A 484 -3.40 -8.55 13.29
CA THR A 484 -3.23 -7.09 13.31
C THR A 484 -4.36 -6.38 14.04
N ASP A 485 -3.99 -5.67 15.10
CA ASP A 485 -4.88 -4.77 15.82
C ASP A 485 -4.49 -3.31 15.62
N ASN A 486 -5.49 -2.47 15.32
CA ASN A 486 -5.37 -1.01 15.38
C ASN A 486 -6.07 -0.51 16.66
N TYR A 487 -5.28 0.09 17.54
CA TYR A 487 -5.69 0.61 18.85
C TYR A 487 -5.81 2.14 18.89
N GLN A 488 -5.62 2.84 17.75
CA GLN A 488 -5.75 4.30 17.61
C GLN A 488 -6.93 4.88 18.42
N GLY A 489 -6.68 5.98 19.10
CA GLY A 489 -7.64 6.60 20.01
C GLY A 489 -7.74 5.81 21.30
N THR A 490 -8.97 5.51 21.75
CA THR A 490 -9.23 4.98 23.09
C THR A 490 -8.60 3.61 23.42
N GLY A 491 -8.02 2.90 22.43
CA GLY A 491 -7.24 1.68 22.67
C GLY A 491 -5.79 1.96 23.09
N SER A 492 -5.23 3.12 22.75
CA SER A 492 -3.85 3.54 23.00
C SER A 492 -3.64 4.11 24.42
N ILE A 493 -4.21 3.50 25.46
CA ILE A 493 -3.92 3.88 26.86
C ILE A 493 -2.70 3.10 27.39
N LYS A 494 -1.86 3.71 28.24
CA LYS A 494 -0.56 3.14 28.68
C LYS A 494 -0.66 1.70 29.15
N ALA A 495 -1.64 1.41 30.01
CA ALA A 495 -1.85 0.07 30.56
C ALA A 495 -2.25 -0.97 29.50
N GLN A 496 -2.95 -0.55 28.44
CA GLN A 496 -3.34 -1.41 27.32
C GLN A 496 -2.18 -1.61 26.36
N ILE A 497 -1.40 -0.55 26.06
CA ILE A 497 -0.18 -0.60 25.25
C ILE A 497 0.80 -1.62 25.85
N LEU A 498 1.18 -1.44 27.13
CA LEU A 498 2.10 -2.34 27.83
C LEU A 498 1.58 -3.79 27.88
N TYR A 499 0.29 -3.99 28.15
CA TYR A 499 -0.32 -5.34 28.14
C TYR A 499 -0.30 -5.98 26.74
N ASN A 500 -0.59 -5.21 25.69
CA ASN A 500 -0.63 -5.70 24.31
C ASN A 500 0.76 -6.09 23.81
N ILE A 501 1.80 -5.32 24.16
CA ILE A 501 3.21 -5.64 23.88
C ILE A 501 3.59 -6.95 24.58
N SER A 502 3.39 -7.01 25.89
CA SER A 502 3.63 -8.19 26.74
C SER A 502 2.96 -9.44 26.20
N ASN A 503 1.71 -9.31 25.72
CA ASN A 503 0.98 -10.41 25.11
C ASN A 503 1.46 -10.77 23.69
N ALA A 504 1.95 -9.81 22.90
CA ALA A 504 2.49 -10.11 21.57
C ALA A 504 3.84 -10.84 21.68
N GLU A 505 4.80 -10.28 22.41
CA GLU A 505 6.13 -10.91 22.58
C GLU A 505 6.02 -12.29 23.26
N ALA A 506 5.08 -12.48 24.19
CA ALA A 506 4.89 -13.78 24.85
C ALA A 506 4.22 -14.87 23.98
N ASN A 507 3.67 -14.56 22.81
CA ASN A 507 2.93 -15.52 21.97
C ASN A 507 3.32 -15.52 20.48
N TYR A 508 4.17 -14.59 20.01
CA TYR A 508 4.51 -14.39 18.60
C TYR A 508 6.00 -14.08 18.48
N ASN A 509 6.71 -14.79 17.62
CA ASN A 509 8.17 -14.65 17.48
C ASN A 509 8.60 -13.43 16.64
N ASN A 510 7.66 -12.87 15.85
CA ASN A 510 7.89 -11.71 14.99
C ASN A 510 6.80 -10.65 15.26
N VAL A 511 7.13 -9.64 16.06
CA VAL A 511 6.23 -8.51 16.37
C VAL A 511 6.61 -7.28 15.55
N ALA A 512 5.64 -6.70 14.87
CA ALA A 512 5.74 -5.41 14.19
C ALA A 512 4.97 -4.33 14.97
N VAL A 513 5.58 -3.16 15.14
CA VAL A 513 5.00 -2.04 15.91
C VAL A 513 4.95 -0.77 15.06
N VAL A 514 3.83 -0.06 15.13
CA VAL A 514 3.67 1.27 14.52
C VAL A 514 3.00 2.22 15.52
N ASP A 515 3.56 3.41 15.70
CA ASP A 515 3.08 4.41 16.66
C ASP A 515 3.14 5.85 16.11
N PHE A 516 2.11 6.66 16.41
CA PHE A 516 1.92 8.02 15.85
C PHE A 516 1.76 9.14 16.89
N ASP A 517 2.65 9.21 17.88
CA ASP A 517 2.45 10.10 19.03
C ASP A 517 3.42 11.28 19.22
N HIS A 518 3.08 12.17 20.14
CA HIS A 518 4.08 13.05 20.73
C HIS A 518 4.94 12.24 21.70
N GLY A 519 6.20 12.62 21.80
CA GLY A 519 7.14 12.03 22.74
C GLY A 519 8.23 13.03 23.10
N VAL A 520 8.50 13.20 24.39
CA VAL A 520 9.72 13.86 24.87
C VAL A 520 10.05 13.22 26.21
N GLY A 521 11.28 12.73 26.37
CA GLY A 521 11.64 12.07 27.62
C GLY A 521 11.57 12.96 28.87
N ASN A 522 11.51 12.33 30.04
CA ASN A 522 11.35 12.99 31.33
C ASN A 522 12.43 12.51 32.33
N THR A 523 12.73 13.33 33.35
CA THR A 523 13.70 13.03 34.42
C THR A 523 13.08 12.87 35.81
N ASN A 524 11.77 13.12 35.95
CA ASN A 524 11.06 13.26 37.22
C ASN A 524 9.96 12.20 37.40
N MET A 525 10.29 10.93 37.17
CA MET A 525 9.32 9.83 37.23
C MET A 525 9.32 9.10 38.57
N THR A 526 8.17 8.55 38.96
CA THR A 526 8.02 7.79 40.21
C THR A 526 8.78 6.47 40.14
N GLY A 527 9.71 6.25 41.07
CA GLY A 527 10.49 4.99 41.17
C GLY A 527 11.81 4.97 40.39
N ILE A 528 12.10 6.04 39.64
CA ILE A 528 13.36 6.24 38.91
C ILE A 528 14.27 7.19 39.71
N PRO A 529 15.61 7.06 39.68
CA PRO A 529 16.51 8.02 40.32
C PRO A 529 16.33 9.45 39.81
N VAL A 530 16.37 10.43 40.71
CA VAL A 530 16.19 11.85 40.37
C VAL A 530 17.24 12.30 39.34
N ASN A 531 16.77 13.01 38.31
CA ASN A 531 17.50 13.46 37.12
C ASN A 531 17.76 12.39 36.03
N GLU A 532 17.46 11.11 36.26
CA GLU A 532 17.69 10.06 35.27
C GLU A 532 16.65 10.16 34.13
N PHE A 533 17.11 10.60 32.95
CA PHE A 533 16.27 10.79 31.75
C PHE A 533 15.87 9.45 31.10
N HIS A 534 14.63 9.35 30.66
CA HIS A 534 14.06 8.24 29.90
C HIS A 534 13.15 8.75 28.79
N TYR A 535 13.25 8.18 27.59
CA TYR A 535 12.41 8.54 26.45
C TYR A 535 10.99 7.98 26.63
N MET A 536 10.00 8.65 26.05
CA MET A 536 8.60 8.21 26.05
C MET A 536 7.87 8.66 24.79
N PHE A 537 6.76 7.97 24.50
CA PHE A 537 5.64 8.50 23.74
C PHE A 537 4.40 8.58 24.65
N GLU A 538 3.43 9.42 24.31
CA GLU A 538 2.24 9.62 25.13
C GLU A 538 1.13 8.60 24.86
N ASP A 539 0.28 8.35 25.86
CA ASP A 539 -0.94 7.58 25.68
C ASP A 539 -2.13 8.45 25.25
N ASN A 540 -3.29 7.84 24.96
CA ASN A 540 -4.51 8.50 24.46
C ASN A 540 -5.09 9.61 25.35
N GLU A 541 -4.74 9.68 26.64
CA GLU A 541 -5.12 10.80 27.48
C GLU A 541 -4.13 11.98 27.33
N GLY A 542 -2.89 11.71 26.95
CA GLY A 542 -1.82 12.70 26.77
C GLY A 542 -1.03 12.93 28.06
N THR A 543 0.24 13.30 27.93
CA THR A 543 1.17 13.40 29.08
C THR A 543 1.03 14.65 29.96
N LYS A 544 0.03 15.50 29.68
CA LYS A 544 -0.30 16.70 30.45
C LYS A 544 -1.79 16.75 30.73
N ILE A 545 -2.16 16.71 32.01
CA ILE A 545 -3.56 16.71 32.46
C ILE A 545 -3.70 17.80 33.53
N ASP A 546 -4.70 18.68 33.37
CA ASP A 546 -4.88 19.89 34.19
C ASP A 546 -3.61 20.76 34.33
N GLY A 547 -2.73 20.66 33.33
CA GLY A 547 -1.46 21.36 33.17
C GLY A 547 -0.28 20.58 33.76
N GLU A 548 -0.52 19.77 34.78
CA GLU A 548 0.54 18.99 35.41
C GLU A 548 0.99 17.86 34.48
N TRP A 549 2.30 17.63 34.42
CA TRP A 549 2.86 16.48 33.71
C TRP A 549 2.44 15.20 34.42
N ASP A 550 1.56 14.41 33.81
CA ASP A 550 1.17 13.11 34.32
C ASP A 550 2.10 12.03 33.73
N VAL A 551 3.08 11.62 34.54
CA VAL A 551 4.02 10.55 34.17
C VAL A 551 3.34 9.18 34.07
N ASP A 552 2.13 9.01 34.60
CA ASP A 552 1.36 7.77 34.44
C ASP A 552 0.69 7.67 33.05
N LYS A 553 0.86 8.69 32.19
CA LYS A 553 0.37 8.73 30.78
C LYS A 553 1.46 8.67 29.72
N GLY A 554 2.73 8.72 30.10
CA GLY A 554 3.84 8.44 29.18
C GLY A 554 4.18 6.95 29.18
N VAL A 555 4.34 6.35 28.01
CA VAL A 555 4.88 4.99 27.84
C VAL A 555 6.40 5.11 27.71
N TYR A 556 7.14 4.71 28.75
CA TYR A 556 8.60 4.92 28.80
C TYR A 556 9.41 3.73 28.28
N ASP A 557 10.60 4.01 27.77
CA ASP A 557 11.58 3.01 27.29
C ASP A 557 11.88 1.91 28.34
N TYR A 558 12.02 2.25 29.62
CA TYR A 558 12.25 1.29 30.71
C TYR A 558 11.02 0.41 31.03
N GLU A 559 9.83 0.76 30.55
CA GLU A 559 8.59 0.01 30.71
C GLU A 559 8.40 -0.93 29.53
N VAL A 560 8.55 -0.42 28.30
CA VAL A 560 8.57 -1.21 27.06
C VAL A 560 9.58 -2.37 27.18
N TYR A 561 10.81 -2.10 27.63
CA TYR A 561 11.85 -3.12 27.81
C TYR A 561 11.50 -4.24 28.80
N LYS A 562 10.55 -4.02 29.72
CA LYS A 562 10.11 -5.05 30.67
C LYS A 562 9.00 -5.94 30.13
N GLU A 563 8.27 -5.43 29.15
CA GLU A 563 7.17 -6.13 28.48
C GLU A 563 7.60 -6.75 27.14
N THR A 564 8.87 -6.59 26.73
CA THR A 564 9.48 -7.18 25.54
C THR A 564 10.57 -8.20 25.93
N SER A 565 10.72 -9.25 25.14
CA SER A 565 11.86 -10.18 25.11
C SER A 565 12.88 -9.81 24.02
N GLY A 566 12.49 -8.97 23.05
CA GLY A 566 13.26 -8.66 21.85
C GLY A 566 12.78 -9.42 20.61
N ASP A 567 11.50 -9.77 20.57
CA ASP A 567 10.82 -10.39 19.43
C ASP A 567 10.18 -9.32 18.49
N THR A 568 10.22 -8.04 18.90
CA THR A 568 9.95 -6.88 18.03
C THR A 568 11.07 -6.70 17.00
N PHE A 569 10.96 -7.44 15.89
CA PHE A 569 11.87 -7.37 14.76
C PHE A 569 11.72 -6.04 13.97
N PHE A 570 10.53 -5.43 13.96
CA PHE A 570 10.28 -4.14 13.30
C PHE A 570 9.51 -3.17 14.20
N ALA A 571 10.01 -1.93 14.33
CA ALA A 571 9.27 -0.85 15.00
C ALA A 571 9.40 0.47 14.22
N PHE A 572 8.25 1.11 13.97
CA PHE A 572 8.14 2.46 13.38
C PHE A 572 7.49 3.40 14.41
N ILE A 573 8.28 4.26 15.05
CA ILE A 573 7.83 5.13 16.13
C ILE A 573 7.92 6.59 15.67
N ASN A 574 6.81 7.19 15.24
CA ASN A 574 6.78 8.56 14.68
C ASN A 574 6.75 9.67 15.75
N THR A 575 7.51 9.52 16.83
CA THR A 575 7.46 10.48 17.96
C THR A 575 8.77 11.24 18.10
N CYS A 576 8.71 12.47 18.63
CA CYS A 576 9.93 13.26 18.80
C CYS A 576 10.91 12.55 19.74
N MET A 577 12.20 12.61 19.42
CA MET A 577 13.30 11.94 20.13
C MET A 577 13.20 10.41 20.25
N SER A 578 12.25 9.75 19.57
CA SER A 578 12.13 8.29 19.51
C SER A 578 13.36 7.57 18.96
N ALA A 579 14.20 8.24 18.16
CA ALA A 579 15.48 7.70 17.69
C ALA A 579 16.69 8.48 18.23
N CYS A 580 16.55 9.20 19.34
CA CYS A 580 17.66 9.98 19.89
C CYS A 580 18.69 9.07 20.59
N ILE A 581 19.93 9.09 20.10
CA ILE A 581 21.06 8.29 20.59
C ILE A 581 22.21 9.12 21.19
N ASP A 582 22.05 10.44 21.29
CA ASP A 582 23.07 11.40 21.74
C ASP A 582 22.77 12.05 23.11
N ASP A 583 23.80 12.25 23.94
CA ASP A 583 23.67 12.64 25.37
C ASP A 583 23.50 14.16 25.57
N THR A 584 22.99 14.89 24.57
CA THR A 584 22.85 16.36 24.67
C THR A 584 21.69 16.81 25.58
N VAL A 585 20.87 15.87 26.06
CA VAL A 585 19.71 16.09 26.94
C VAL A 585 20.02 15.69 28.40
N GLY A 586 21.20 16.07 28.92
CA GLY A 586 21.54 15.90 30.34
C GLY A 586 23.03 15.92 30.67
N ASP A 587 23.37 15.71 31.96
CA ASP A 587 24.74 15.56 32.48
C ASP A 587 25.19 14.07 32.50
N TYR A 588 24.63 13.21 31.65
CA TYR A 588 24.89 11.76 31.65
C TYR A 588 26.02 11.36 30.69
N ASN A 589 26.46 10.09 30.77
CA ASN A 589 27.54 9.53 29.95
C ASN A 589 27.13 8.18 29.32
N SER A 590 25.83 7.96 29.13
CA SER A 590 25.27 6.73 28.57
C SER A 590 23.88 7.03 27.99
N THR A 591 23.81 7.05 26.66
CA THR A 591 22.64 7.50 25.90
C THR A 591 21.56 6.44 25.73
N GLN A 592 21.94 5.17 25.89
CA GLN A 592 21.10 4.00 25.67
C GLN A 592 21.62 2.78 26.44
N GLY A 593 20.80 1.75 26.58
CA GLY A 593 21.13 0.51 27.29
C GLY A 593 20.64 0.47 28.74
N ILE A 594 21.09 -0.51 29.51
CA ILE A 594 20.71 -0.66 30.92
C ILE A 594 21.42 0.37 31.80
N VAL A 595 20.64 1.30 32.34
CA VAL A 595 21.09 2.25 33.35
C VAL A 595 21.37 1.50 34.65
N ASN A 596 22.65 1.46 35.03
CA ASN A 596 23.21 0.65 36.13
C ASN A 596 22.96 -0.88 35.99
N PRO A 597 23.80 -1.60 35.21
CA PRO A 597 23.65 -3.06 35.01
C PRO A 597 23.90 -3.91 36.27
N ASN A 598 24.27 -3.30 37.41
CA ASN A 598 24.38 -3.99 38.70
C ASN A 598 23.03 -4.09 39.43
N ASP A 599 22.00 -3.36 38.98
CA ASP A 599 20.65 -3.55 39.50
C ASP A 599 20.12 -4.94 39.11
N PRO A 600 19.37 -5.62 40.01
CA PRO A 600 18.83 -6.94 39.71
C PRO A 600 17.84 -6.86 38.52
N PRO A 601 17.63 -7.94 37.74
CA PRO A 601 16.89 -7.88 36.47
C PRO A 601 15.55 -7.11 36.53
N GLN A 602 14.72 -7.36 37.54
CA GLN A 602 13.43 -6.68 37.72
C GLN A 602 13.53 -5.15 38.00
N ASN A 603 14.72 -4.65 38.33
CA ASN A 603 15.03 -3.25 38.58
C ASN A 603 15.93 -2.63 37.49
N GLN A 604 16.32 -3.40 36.47
CA GLN A 604 17.04 -2.87 35.33
C GLN A 604 16.14 -1.87 34.59
N ARG A 605 16.74 -0.75 34.18
CA ARG A 605 16.04 0.36 33.52
C ARG A 605 16.73 0.58 32.18
N ALA A 606 16.06 0.19 31.10
CA ALA A 606 16.51 0.52 29.76
C ALA A 606 16.41 2.02 29.50
N ARG A 607 17.30 2.54 28.69
CA ARG A 607 17.25 3.87 28.10
C ARG A 607 17.37 3.75 26.58
N GLY A 608 16.64 4.60 25.87
CA GLY A 608 16.61 4.66 24.42
C GLY A 608 15.54 3.72 23.87
N MET A 609 14.55 4.28 23.16
CA MET A 609 13.48 3.48 22.54
C MET A 609 13.99 2.38 21.59
N PRO A 610 15.02 2.58 20.74
CA PRO A 610 15.54 1.50 19.90
C PRO A 610 16.01 0.30 20.73
N PHE A 611 16.71 0.55 21.83
CA PHE A 611 17.18 -0.48 22.75
C PHE A 611 16.02 -1.10 23.57
N ALA A 612 14.98 -0.33 23.88
CA ALA A 612 13.82 -0.83 24.60
C ALA A 612 13.02 -1.87 23.81
N TRP A 613 12.80 -1.64 22.51
CA TRP A 613 12.07 -2.56 21.63
C TRP A 613 12.92 -3.76 21.19
N THR A 614 14.16 -3.53 20.76
CA THR A 614 14.98 -4.57 20.10
C THR A 614 15.94 -5.31 21.04
N HIS A 615 16.14 -4.80 22.27
CA HIS A 615 17.20 -5.24 23.19
C HIS A 615 18.62 -5.12 22.56
N ARG A 616 18.79 -4.28 21.52
CA ARG A 616 20.07 -4.01 20.82
C ARG A 616 20.56 -2.57 21.01
N LEU A 617 21.86 -2.40 21.18
CA LEU A 617 22.52 -1.09 21.30
C LEU A 617 22.88 -0.53 19.92
N VAL A 618 22.35 0.64 19.58
CA VAL A 618 22.65 1.37 18.35
C VAL A 618 24.11 1.86 18.36
N THR A 619 24.88 1.63 17.30
CA THR A 619 26.30 2.02 17.24
C THR A 619 26.75 2.44 15.83
N GLU A 620 27.72 3.36 15.77
CA GLU A 620 28.41 3.77 14.52
C GLU A 620 29.34 2.70 13.96
N ASN A 621 29.76 1.75 14.80
CA ASN A 621 30.68 0.67 14.42
C ASN A 621 30.03 -0.69 14.70
N PRO A 622 28.91 -1.04 14.04
CA PRO A 622 28.45 -2.42 14.04
C PRO A 622 29.54 -3.22 13.31
N THR A 623 30.18 -4.16 13.98
CA THR A 623 31.03 -5.11 13.25
C THR A 623 30.14 -5.89 12.29
N THR A 624 30.64 -6.26 11.11
CA THR A 624 29.90 -7.00 10.06
C THR A 624 29.36 -8.38 10.50
N THR A 625 29.63 -8.73 11.75
CA THR A 625 28.89 -9.70 12.55
C THR A 625 28.79 -9.04 13.93
N PRO A 626 27.64 -8.47 14.34
CA PRO A 626 27.52 -7.83 15.64
C PRO A 626 27.79 -8.87 16.73
N PRO A 627 28.47 -8.53 17.84
CA PRO A 627 28.28 -9.28 19.07
C PRO A 627 26.78 -9.22 19.40
N SER A 628 26.16 -10.35 19.73
CA SER A 628 24.74 -10.41 20.11
C SER A 628 24.37 -9.28 21.08
N GLY A 629 23.58 -8.30 20.62
CA GLY A 629 23.25 -7.09 21.40
C GLY A 629 23.63 -5.72 20.78
N TYR A 630 24.06 -5.63 19.52
CA TYR A 630 24.29 -4.33 18.82
C TYR A 630 23.55 -4.24 17.49
N MET A 631 23.14 -3.03 17.11
CA MET A 631 22.50 -2.69 15.84
C MET A 631 23.13 -1.43 15.20
N SER A 632 23.03 -1.26 13.90
CA SER A 632 23.60 -0.14 13.15
C SER A 632 22.91 1.20 13.47
N CYS A 633 23.67 2.30 13.58
CA CYS A 633 23.11 3.65 13.65
C CYS A 633 22.69 4.22 12.28
N ASN A 634 22.89 3.48 11.19
CA ASN A 634 22.49 3.90 9.86
C ASN A 634 22.14 2.66 9.03
N GLY A 635 21.03 2.01 9.39
CA GLY A 635 20.53 0.81 8.72
C GLY A 635 20.13 1.03 7.26
N TYR A 636 20.01 2.28 6.81
CA TYR A 636 19.73 2.63 5.42
C TYR A 636 20.97 2.58 4.51
N THR A 637 22.11 3.12 4.94
CA THR A 637 23.36 3.06 4.14
C THR A 637 24.30 1.93 4.56
N HIS A 638 24.22 1.50 5.81
CA HIS A 638 25.03 0.47 6.45
C HIS A 638 24.15 -0.49 7.28
N PRO A 639 23.19 -1.22 6.65
CA PRO A 639 22.46 -2.28 7.32
C PRO A 639 23.43 -3.30 7.93
N ASP A 640 23.13 -3.76 9.15
CA ASP A 640 23.78 -4.93 9.72
C ASP A 640 23.07 -6.24 9.29
N GLY A 641 23.42 -7.36 9.91
CA GLY A 641 22.85 -8.69 9.62
C GLY A 641 21.98 -9.26 10.72
N ASP A 642 21.51 -8.46 11.69
CA ASP A 642 20.47 -8.88 12.64
C ASP A 642 19.08 -8.80 11.97
N ILE A 643 18.05 -9.37 12.57
CA ILE A 643 16.66 -9.32 12.06
C ILE A 643 15.91 -8.03 12.47
N HIS A 644 16.60 -7.11 13.15
CA HIS A 644 15.98 -5.96 13.82
C HIS A 644 16.10 -4.69 12.98
N CYS A 645 14.98 -4.04 12.69
CA CYS A 645 14.93 -2.71 12.10
C CYS A 645 14.08 -1.76 12.96
N TYR A 646 14.65 -0.61 13.30
CA TYR A 646 13.96 0.44 14.05
C TYR A 646 13.96 1.73 13.24
N ILE A 647 12.78 2.33 13.06
CA ILE A 647 12.60 3.63 12.43
C ILE A 647 11.99 4.60 13.43
N GLY A 648 12.58 5.79 13.56
CA GLY A 648 12.04 6.86 14.39
C GLY A 648 12.77 8.18 14.17
N CYS A 649 12.49 9.18 14.99
CA CYS A 649 12.99 10.54 14.80
C CYS A 649 14.00 10.95 15.90
N PRO A 650 15.26 11.27 15.59
CA PRO A 650 16.25 11.68 16.62
C PRO A 650 15.95 13.04 17.24
N ALA A 651 15.27 13.92 16.51
CA ALA A 651 14.90 15.26 16.95
C ALA A 651 13.36 15.43 16.96
N GLY A 652 12.79 16.25 16.08
CA GLY A 652 11.35 16.30 15.88
C GLY A 652 10.87 15.30 14.82
N SER A 653 9.74 14.64 15.06
CA SER A 653 8.98 13.93 14.02
C SER A 653 8.08 14.88 13.23
N ALA A 654 7.51 14.42 12.12
CA ALA A 654 6.49 15.16 11.37
C ALA A 654 5.08 14.74 11.85
N ALA A 655 4.16 15.70 11.93
CA ALA A 655 2.74 15.40 12.00
C ALA A 655 2.28 14.75 10.68
N LEU A 656 1.25 13.89 10.71
CA LEU A 656 0.74 13.25 9.50
C LEU A 656 0.05 14.26 8.56
N ASP A 657 -0.51 15.35 9.10
CA ASP A 657 -1.04 16.49 8.35
C ASP A 657 0.02 17.48 7.78
N GLN A 658 1.30 17.28 8.08
CA GLN A 658 2.41 18.11 7.58
C GLN A 658 2.82 17.76 6.13
N THR A 659 3.16 18.77 5.32
CA THR A 659 4.00 18.62 4.11
C THR A 659 5.48 18.73 4.47
N ILE A 660 6.33 17.81 3.99
CA ILE A 660 7.77 17.81 4.32
C ILE A 660 8.52 18.95 3.59
N THR A 661 8.37 19.04 2.27
CA THR A 661 9.10 20.01 1.41
C THR A 661 8.39 21.36 1.26
N GLY A 662 7.30 21.59 2.02
CA GLY A 662 6.43 22.76 1.90
C GLY A 662 5.41 22.69 0.75
N VAL A 663 5.51 21.67 -0.11
CA VAL A 663 4.53 21.33 -1.16
C VAL A 663 3.98 19.93 -0.95
N SER A 664 2.85 19.63 -1.61
CA SER A 664 2.26 18.28 -1.66
C SER A 664 3.30 17.24 -2.11
N PRO A 665 3.29 16.00 -1.59
CA PRO A 665 2.25 15.36 -0.76
C PRO A 665 2.41 15.56 0.75
N LEU A 666 1.37 15.14 1.49
CA LEU A 666 1.40 15.06 2.96
C LEU A 666 2.31 13.91 3.41
N TYR A 667 2.86 14.03 4.62
CA TYR A 667 3.68 12.99 5.24
C TYR A 667 2.89 11.68 5.41
N ALA A 668 1.60 11.76 5.78
CA ALA A 668 0.66 10.62 5.75
C ALA A 668 0.73 9.83 4.43
N THR A 669 0.69 10.52 3.29
CA THR A 669 0.68 9.89 1.96
C THR A 669 2.02 9.23 1.61
N TRP A 670 3.15 9.83 2.01
CA TRP A 670 4.45 9.16 1.89
C TRP A 670 4.52 7.91 2.76
N LEU A 671 3.95 7.97 3.97
CA LEU A 671 3.97 6.86 4.92
C LEU A 671 3.06 5.68 4.51
N GLU A 672 1.85 5.98 4.03
CA GLU A 672 0.94 5.01 3.43
C GLU A 672 1.59 4.30 2.25
N ASN A 673 2.33 5.03 1.41
CA ASN A 673 3.15 4.47 0.34
C ASN A 673 4.25 3.55 0.89
N PHE A 674 5.03 3.99 1.88
CA PHE A 674 6.11 3.18 2.47
C PHE A 674 5.61 1.82 2.97
N PHE A 675 4.56 1.80 3.79
CA PHE A 675 3.99 0.55 4.29
C PHE A 675 3.38 -0.29 3.18
N TRP A 676 2.73 0.33 2.17
CA TRP A 676 2.20 -0.42 1.02
C TRP A 676 3.30 -1.18 0.27
N TYR A 677 4.46 -0.56 -0.02
CA TYR A 677 5.56 -1.29 -0.67
C TYR A 677 6.16 -2.37 0.23
N ALA A 678 6.43 -2.04 1.49
CA ALA A 678 7.05 -2.97 2.45
C ALA A 678 6.20 -4.24 2.71
N LEU A 679 4.88 -4.14 2.57
CA LEU A 679 3.90 -5.21 2.83
C LEU A 679 3.19 -5.75 1.57
N SER A 680 3.51 -5.28 0.36
CA SER A 680 2.87 -5.79 -0.89
C SER A 680 3.84 -6.26 -1.97
N PHE A 681 5.11 -5.85 -1.93
CA PHE A 681 6.05 -6.06 -3.05
C PHE A 681 7.18 -7.05 -2.79
N ASP A 682 7.28 -7.62 -1.59
CA ASP A 682 8.41 -8.47 -1.15
C ASP A 682 9.77 -7.78 -1.31
N ILE A 683 9.88 -6.57 -0.75
CA ILE A 683 11.09 -5.76 -0.80
C ILE A 683 11.48 -5.32 0.61
N SER A 684 12.77 -5.09 0.79
CA SER A 684 13.29 -4.60 2.07
C SER A 684 12.74 -3.23 2.45
N VAL A 685 12.77 -2.95 3.76
CA VAL A 685 12.44 -1.63 4.34
C VAL A 685 13.17 -0.50 3.62
N ASN A 686 14.47 -0.64 3.33
CA ASN A 686 15.25 0.34 2.58
C ASN A 686 14.74 0.56 1.15
N ALA A 687 14.36 -0.50 0.45
CA ALA A 687 13.80 -0.42 -0.89
C ALA A 687 12.38 0.19 -0.90
N ALA A 688 11.58 -0.07 0.14
CA ALA A 688 10.26 0.55 0.34
C ALA A 688 10.35 2.05 0.67
N LEU A 689 11.34 2.46 1.48
CA LEU A 689 11.65 3.87 1.74
C LEU A 689 12.06 4.59 0.44
N ASP A 690 12.92 3.96 -0.37
CA ASP A 690 13.32 4.46 -1.70
C ASP A 690 12.11 4.61 -2.62
N GLU A 691 11.29 3.56 -2.78
CA GLU A 691 10.13 3.57 -3.68
C GLU A 691 9.09 4.62 -3.24
N ALA A 692 8.77 4.71 -1.95
CA ALA A 692 7.90 5.76 -1.43
C ALA A 692 8.47 7.17 -1.67
N SER A 693 9.78 7.35 -1.57
CA SER A 693 10.43 8.64 -1.81
C SER A 693 10.46 9.00 -3.30
N LEU A 694 10.72 8.05 -4.19
CA LEU A 694 10.66 8.23 -5.64
C LEU A 694 9.23 8.53 -6.10
N ARG A 695 8.22 7.92 -5.47
CA ARG A 695 6.79 8.17 -5.72
C ARG A 695 6.33 9.57 -5.35
N ASN A 696 6.81 10.09 -4.22
CA ASN A 696 6.30 11.32 -3.60
C ASN A 696 7.19 12.55 -3.83
N PHE A 697 8.50 12.36 -4.04
CA PHE A 697 9.50 13.44 -4.13
C PHE A 697 10.42 13.32 -5.38
N ASP A 698 10.26 12.27 -6.20
CA ASP A 698 11.11 11.95 -7.36
C ASP A 698 12.62 11.85 -6.99
N CYS A 699 12.98 11.37 -5.79
CA CYS A 699 14.37 11.10 -5.36
C CYS A 699 14.45 9.93 -4.36
N LEU A 700 15.66 9.42 -4.09
CA LEU A 700 15.86 8.33 -3.12
C LEU A 700 15.65 8.80 -1.68
N PHE A 701 15.36 7.88 -0.74
CA PHE A 701 15.06 8.27 0.65
C PHE A 701 16.18 9.10 1.27
N GLY A 702 17.44 8.67 1.11
CA GLY A 702 18.63 9.38 1.59
C GLY A 702 18.90 10.75 0.93
N GLU A 703 18.11 11.13 -0.09
CA GLU A 703 18.15 12.42 -0.78
C GLU A 703 16.96 13.32 -0.41
N THR A 704 16.04 12.84 0.43
CA THR A 704 14.86 13.59 0.91
C THR A 704 15.16 14.40 2.16
N ASP A 705 14.40 15.47 2.36
CA ASP A 705 14.38 16.23 3.62
C ASP A 705 14.00 15.36 4.84
N LEU A 706 13.29 14.23 4.66
CA LEU A 706 13.06 13.26 5.74
C LEU A 706 14.38 12.67 6.26
N ALA A 707 15.31 12.32 5.38
CA ALA A 707 16.61 11.78 5.77
C ALA A 707 17.65 12.87 6.09
N THR A 708 17.62 14.01 5.40
CA THR A 708 18.67 15.04 5.50
C THR A 708 18.35 16.20 6.44
N GLY A 709 17.08 16.43 6.77
CA GLY A 709 16.64 17.46 7.72
C GLY A 709 15.43 18.25 7.25
N PHE A 710 14.28 18.06 7.94
CA PHE A 710 13.07 18.86 7.76
C PHE A 710 12.80 19.74 9.00
N THR A 711 11.93 20.73 8.87
CA THR A 711 11.38 21.42 10.05
C THR A 711 10.21 20.60 10.56
N ALA A 712 10.34 19.99 11.74
CA ALA A 712 9.24 19.34 12.42
C ALA A 712 8.17 20.37 12.80
N ILE A 713 6.93 20.14 12.37
CA ILE A 713 5.78 21.02 12.55
C ILE A 713 4.69 20.18 13.23
N TRP A 714 4.63 20.26 14.56
CA TRP A 714 3.61 19.57 15.35
C TRP A 714 2.53 20.53 15.84
N PRO A 715 1.24 20.16 15.68
CA PRO A 715 0.17 20.67 16.52
C PRO A 715 0.45 20.42 17.99
N GLN A 716 0.58 21.47 18.79
CA GLN A 716 0.66 21.41 20.27
C GLN A 716 -0.29 22.46 20.85
N TYR A 717 -0.68 22.38 22.13
CA TYR A 717 -1.40 23.48 22.83
C TYR A 717 -0.54 24.14 23.91
N PHE A 718 -0.87 25.32 24.46
CA PHE A 718 0.09 26.24 25.11
C PHE A 718 -0.47 27.62 25.57
N ASP A 719 -0.44 27.96 26.87
CA ASP A 719 -0.70 29.33 27.42
C ASP A 719 -2.03 30.02 27.02
N GLY A 720 -3.03 29.26 26.55
CA GLY A 720 -4.25 29.84 25.95
C GLY A 720 -4.48 29.45 24.51
N TYR A 721 -3.50 28.77 23.92
CA TYR A 721 -3.21 28.84 22.51
C TYR A 721 -2.69 27.49 21.97
N TRP A 722 -2.67 27.18 20.68
CA TRP A 722 -1.81 26.14 20.11
C TRP A 722 -0.30 26.58 20.25
N HIS A 723 0.74 25.74 20.03
CA HIS A 723 2.10 26.19 19.61
C HIS A 723 2.91 25.29 18.62
N TYR A 724 3.03 25.65 17.31
CA TYR A 724 3.97 25.07 16.33
C TYR A 724 5.39 25.43 16.79
N SER A 725 5.93 24.67 17.73
CA SER A 725 7.27 24.89 18.22
C SER A 725 8.30 24.44 17.17
N GLY A 726 8.59 25.32 16.21
CA GLY A 726 9.79 25.21 15.39
C GLY A 726 10.99 24.98 16.32
N PRO A 727 11.87 24.00 16.02
CA PRO A 727 12.66 23.29 17.04
C PRO A 727 13.62 24.21 17.80
N GLY A 728 13.14 24.74 18.93
CA GLY A 728 13.86 25.73 19.73
C GLY A 728 15.06 25.17 20.51
N VAL A 729 15.30 23.85 20.45
CA VAL A 729 16.33 23.17 21.24
C VAL A 729 16.97 21.92 20.60
N SER A 730 16.35 21.26 19.60
CA SER A 730 16.73 19.89 19.17
C SER A 730 17.26 19.74 17.73
N GLY A 731 17.35 20.82 16.94
CA GLY A 731 17.83 20.73 15.54
C GLY A 731 16.75 20.32 14.54
N PRO A 732 17.11 20.12 13.25
CA PRO A 732 16.16 19.68 12.23
C PRO A 732 15.62 18.27 12.53
N GLY A 733 14.35 18.05 12.24
CA GLY A 733 13.75 16.72 12.26
C GLY A 733 14.39 15.84 11.19
N THR A 734 14.59 14.57 11.50
CA THR A 734 15.05 13.54 10.56
C THR A 734 14.38 12.23 10.92
N LEU A 735 14.18 11.37 9.93
CA LEU A 735 13.76 9.98 10.12
C LEU A 735 15.00 9.10 10.02
N ALA A 736 15.40 8.51 11.14
CA ALA A 736 16.54 7.62 11.24
C ALA A 736 16.11 6.16 11.09
N VAL A 737 16.91 5.38 10.35
CA VAL A 737 16.77 3.93 10.23
C VAL A 737 17.94 3.30 10.98
N TYR A 738 17.66 2.47 11.97
CA TYR A 738 18.64 1.73 12.76
C TYR A 738 18.49 0.23 12.54
N GLY A 739 19.59 -0.49 12.74
CA GLY A 739 19.67 -1.94 12.56
C GLY A 739 19.80 -2.36 11.10
N ASN A 740 19.12 -3.43 10.74
CA ASN A 740 19.13 -3.98 9.39
C ASN A 740 17.96 -3.42 8.57
N GLY A 741 18.18 -2.35 7.82
CA GLY A 741 17.18 -1.84 6.87
C GLY A 741 16.92 -2.76 5.67
N ASN A 742 17.66 -3.88 5.52
CA ASN A 742 17.39 -4.88 4.50
C ASN A 742 16.37 -5.95 4.94
N VAL A 743 15.80 -5.88 6.14
CA VAL A 743 14.69 -6.79 6.52
C VAL A 743 13.46 -6.55 5.65
N HIS A 744 12.69 -7.60 5.39
CA HIS A 744 11.40 -7.53 4.72
C HIS A 744 10.30 -7.57 5.78
N LEU A 745 9.20 -6.82 5.60
CA LEU A 745 8.00 -7.00 6.42
C LEU A 745 7.10 -8.09 5.82
N TYR A 746 7.16 -8.20 4.49
CA TYR A 746 6.60 -9.29 3.70
C TYR A 746 7.49 -10.53 3.79
N GLU A 747 7.04 -11.57 4.47
CA GLU A 747 7.74 -12.86 4.54
C GLU A 747 6.75 -14.01 4.37
N TYR A 748 7.03 -14.94 3.45
CA TYR A 748 6.24 -16.16 3.27
C TYR A 748 7.16 -17.38 3.23
N PHE A 749 7.89 -17.56 4.31
CA PHE A 749 8.78 -18.71 4.46
C PHE A 749 8.14 -19.82 5.31
N VAL A 750 8.74 -21.01 5.32
CA VAL A 750 8.45 -21.98 6.39
C VAL A 750 8.96 -21.40 7.69
N HIS A 751 8.05 -21.17 8.64
CA HIS A 751 8.34 -20.61 9.95
C HIS A 751 8.82 -21.68 10.93
N ASP A 752 8.09 -22.80 10.97
CA ASP A 752 8.37 -23.87 11.94
C ASP A 752 8.53 -25.21 11.21
N TYR A 753 9.57 -25.96 11.56
CA TYR A 753 9.66 -27.39 11.30
C TYR A 753 8.63 -28.11 12.18
N VAL A 754 7.81 -28.96 11.56
CA VAL A 754 6.67 -29.61 12.24
C VAL A 754 6.98 -31.07 12.58
N ASP A 755 7.53 -31.83 11.63
CA ASP A 755 7.91 -33.23 11.79
C ASP A 755 8.80 -33.69 10.62
N ALA A 756 9.53 -34.78 10.81
CA ALA A 756 10.31 -35.45 9.77
C ALA A 756 10.06 -36.96 9.84
N THR A 757 9.69 -37.55 8.71
CA THR A 757 9.40 -38.98 8.62
C THR A 757 10.09 -39.59 7.41
N TRP A 758 10.37 -40.89 7.48
CA TRP A 758 10.97 -41.62 6.38
C TRP A 758 10.48 -43.06 6.35
N TYR A 759 10.55 -43.66 5.18
CA TYR A 759 10.26 -45.06 4.96
C TYR A 759 11.39 -45.65 4.11
N GLY A 760 11.91 -46.80 4.50
CA GLY A 760 13.13 -47.36 3.91
C GLY A 760 14.21 -47.65 4.95
N TYR A 761 15.21 -48.43 4.58
CA TYR A 761 16.36 -48.70 5.46
C TYR A 761 17.50 -47.68 5.25
N TYR A 762 17.51 -47.01 4.10
CA TYR A 762 18.50 -46.02 3.73
C TYR A 762 17.84 -44.67 3.40
N ALA A 763 16.81 -44.30 4.16
CA ALA A 763 16.18 -43.00 4.11
C ALA A 763 16.25 -42.31 5.48
N GLY A 764 16.20 -40.98 5.48
CA GLY A 764 16.24 -40.15 6.68
C GLY A 764 16.26 -38.65 6.38
N VAL A 765 16.16 -37.85 7.43
CA VAL A 765 16.31 -36.39 7.41
C VAL A 765 17.31 -36.02 8.48
N ASP A 766 18.42 -35.40 8.08
CA ASP A 766 19.41 -34.83 9.01
C ASP A 766 19.21 -33.31 9.10
N ASN A 767 19.41 -32.73 10.28
CA ASN A 767 19.22 -31.29 10.56
C ASN A 767 17.85 -30.71 10.13
N PRO A 768 16.71 -31.32 10.54
CA PRO A 768 15.39 -30.92 10.04
C PRO A 768 15.04 -29.44 10.28
N ASP A 769 15.42 -28.89 11.43
CA ASP A 769 15.18 -27.49 11.79
C ASP A 769 15.85 -26.51 10.78
N GLY A 770 16.81 -26.99 9.98
CA GLY A 770 17.46 -26.29 8.86
C GLY A 770 16.59 -26.03 7.62
N ILE A 771 15.27 -26.00 7.77
CA ILE A 771 14.29 -25.56 6.76
C ILE A 771 13.51 -24.32 7.23
N GLU A 772 13.75 -23.87 8.46
CA GLU A 772 13.08 -22.75 9.11
C GLU A 772 13.69 -21.40 8.69
N GLY A 773 12.83 -20.43 8.38
CA GLY A 773 13.20 -19.05 8.08
C GLY A 773 13.42 -18.74 6.59
N GLY A 774 13.65 -17.46 6.31
CA GLY A 774 13.91 -16.94 4.97
C GLY A 774 15.38 -16.67 4.64
N SER A 775 16.27 -16.81 5.63
CA SER A 775 17.71 -16.65 5.44
C SER A 775 18.33 -17.89 4.82
N ASN A 776 18.91 -17.73 3.63
CA ASN A 776 19.76 -18.76 3.01
C ASN A 776 21.14 -18.75 3.69
N ASP A 777 21.24 -19.32 4.89
CA ASP A 777 22.40 -19.24 5.79
C ASP A 777 23.35 -20.45 5.73
N ASP A 778 23.13 -21.35 4.77
CA ASP A 778 23.82 -22.64 4.59
C ASP A 778 23.56 -23.68 5.71
N SER A 779 22.49 -23.52 6.51
CA SER A 779 22.07 -24.45 7.59
C SER A 779 21.14 -25.58 7.12
N TYR A 780 21.27 -26.05 5.88
CA TYR A 780 20.36 -27.01 5.24
C TYR A 780 19.83 -28.18 6.09
N ALA A 781 18.52 -28.44 5.95
CA ALA A 781 17.88 -29.73 6.20
C ALA A 781 18.17 -30.72 5.06
N VAL A 782 18.79 -31.86 5.38
CA VAL A 782 19.25 -32.84 4.39
C VAL A 782 18.35 -34.07 4.38
N LEU A 783 17.48 -34.15 3.37
CA LEU A 783 16.63 -35.31 3.08
C LEU A 783 17.39 -36.30 2.17
N TYR A 784 17.45 -37.56 2.57
CA TYR A 784 18.06 -38.61 1.75
C TYR A 784 17.17 -39.85 1.64
N ALA A 785 17.17 -40.43 0.45
CA ALA A 785 16.58 -41.72 0.14
C ALA A 785 17.54 -42.44 -0.85
N ILE A 786 18.47 -43.24 -0.31
CA ILE A 786 19.58 -43.83 -1.09
C ILE A 786 19.47 -45.35 -1.28
N GLY A 787 18.33 -45.94 -0.89
CA GLY A 787 18.02 -47.35 -1.03
C GLY A 787 17.55 -47.76 -2.43
N TRP A 788 16.75 -48.81 -2.49
CA TRP A 788 16.21 -49.37 -3.74
C TRP A 788 14.68 -49.27 -3.75
N TYR A 789 14.12 -48.62 -4.77
CA TYR A 789 12.70 -48.62 -5.13
C TYR A 789 11.71 -48.52 -3.94
N GLY A 790 11.42 -47.28 -3.53
CA GLY A 790 10.43 -46.98 -2.50
C GLY A 790 10.99 -46.53 -1.15
N ASP A 791 12.30 -46.36 -1.02
CA ASP A 791 12.86 -45.55 0.07
C ASP A 791 12.43 -44.08 -0.14
N GLN A 792 12.01 -43.38 0.90
CA GLN A 792 11.59 -41.97 0.85
C GLN A 792 11.85 -41.26 2.18
N ALA A 793 12.20 -39.97 2.11
CA ALA A 793 12.30 -39.07 3.24
C ALA A 793 11.33 -37.89 3.04
N VAL A 794 10.73 -37.42 4.14
CA VAL A 794 9.76 -36.33 4.16
C VAL A 794 10.13 -35.40 5.30
N ILE A 795 10.22 -34.11 5.01
CA ILE A 795 10.20 -33.05 6.02
C ILE A 795 8.90 -32.26 5.87
N PHE A 796 8.36 -31.82 7.00
CA PHE A 796 7.16 -31.01 7.06
C PHE A 796 7.46 -29.65 7.67
N GLY A 797 7.04 -28.59 6.98
CA GLY A 797 7.08 -27.21 7.46
C GLY A 797 5.68 -26.63 7.65
N SER A 798 5.56 -25.70 8.60
CA SER A 798 4.43 -24.80 8.79
C SER A 798 4.85 -23.44 8.25
N ILE A 799 4.06 -22.86 7.34
CA ILE A 799 4.23 -21.45 6.93
C ILE A 799 3.48 -20.48 7.87
N GLY A 800 3.12 -20.91 9.08
CA GLY A 800 2.43 -20.10 10.09
C GLY A 800 0.93 -19.86 9.83
N TRP A 801 0.54 -19.48 8.61
CA TRP A 801 -0.83 -19.06 8.22
C TRP A 801 -1.36 -19.79 6.97
N GLU A 802 -2.58 -19.45 6.53
CA GLU A 802 -3.14 -19.94 5.26
C GLU A 802 -2.63 -19.09 4.08
N ALA A 803 -1.82 -19.65 3.18
CA ALA A 803 -1.42 -19.02 1.92
C ALA A 803 -2.00 -19.73 0.69
N THR A 804 -2.03 -19.04 -0.45
CA THR A 804 -2.16 -19.62 -1.80
C THR A 804 -1.00 -19.06 -2.61
N GLY A 805 -0.35 -19.82 -3.50
CA GLY A 805 0.79 -19.25 -4.20
C GLY A 805 1.70 -20.21 -4.95
N HIS A 806 2.78 -19.64 -5.47
CA HIS A 806 3.87 -20.35 -6.14
C HIS A 806 4.99 -20.65 -5.13
N ILE A 807 5.49 -21.88 -5.13
CA ILE A 807 6.44 -22.37 -4.14
C ILE A 807 7.83 -22.52 -4.75
N TYR A 808 8.85 -22.14 -4.00
CA TYR A 808 10.26 -22.37 -4.31
C TYR A 808 10.96 -23.02 -3.11
N LEU A 809 11.94 -23.88 -3.37
CA LEU A 809 12.87 -24.39 -2.36
C LEU A 809 14.26 -23.81 -2.63
N TYR A 810 14.95 -23.23 -1.65
CA TYR A 810 16.38 -22.95 -1.80
C TYR A 810 17.16 -24.18 -1.39
N GLY A 811 18.02 -24.70 -2.27
CA GLY A 811 18.72 -25.93 -1.97
C GLY A 811 19.64 -26.46 -3.07
N LEU A 812 20.11 -27.70 -2.86
CA LEU A 812 20.97 -28.43 -3.79
C LEU A 812 20.82 -29.95 -3.62
N THR A 813 21.28 -30.69 -4.62
CA THR A 813 21.44 -32.15 -4.58
C THR A 813 22.90 -32.53 -4.39
N ASP A 814 23.18 -33.36 -3.38
CA ASP A 814 24.54 -33.77 -3.04
C ASP A 814 25.09 -34.88 -3.98
N TYR A 815 26.40 -35.02 -4.04
CA TYR A 815 27.16 -36.09 -4.72
C TYR A 815 26.85 -36.36 -6.20
N GLY A 816 26.18 -35.44 -6.90
CA GLY A 816 25.86 -35.59 -8.34
C GLY A 816 24.74 -36.59 -8.62
N TYR A 817 23.85 -36.80 -7.65
CA TYR A 817 22.57 -37.47 -7.87
C TYR A 817 21.53 -36.51 -8.47
N ASN A 818 20.66 -37.02 -9.34
CA ASN A 818 19.43 -36.31 -9.68
C ASN A 818 18.36 -36.77 -8.69
N SER A 819 17.87 -35.85 -7.86
CA SER A 819 16.92 -36.15 -6.81
C SER A 819 15.49 -36.00 -7.30
N HIS A 820 14.69 -37.05 -7.13
CA HIS A 820 13.25 -36.98 -7.34
C HIS A 820 12.62 -36.31 -6.12
N VAL A 821 12.08 -35.12 -6.33
CA VAL A 821 11.42 -34.29 -5.33
C VAL A 821 9.94 -34.24 -5.64
N LEU A 822 9.12 -34.34 -4.60
CA LEU A 822 7.69 -34.06 -4.66
C LEU A 822 7.37 -33.07 -3.54
N VAL A 823 6.54 -32.07 -3.82
CA VAL A 823 6.06 -31.15 -2.79
C VAL A 823 4.55 -31.27 -2.69
N TYR A 824 4.08 -31.42 -1.46
CA TYR A 824 2.67 -31.44 -1.13
C TYR A 824 2.33 -30.28 -0.20
N VAL A 825 1.08 -29.86 -0.22
CA VAL A 825 0.54 -28.83 0.65
C VAL A 825 -0.78 -29.27 1.27
N SER A 826 -1.07 -28.78 2.47
CA SER A 826 -2.31 -29.09 3.19
C SER A 826 -2.70 -27.93 4.08
N ASN A 827 -4.01 -27.72 4.24
CA ASN A 827 -4.52 -26.79 5.25
C ASN A 827 -4.67 -27.44 6.65
N THR A 828 -4.43 -28.75 6.77
CA THR A 828 -4.59 -29.51 8.02
C THR A 828 -3.41 -30.41 8.32
N TRP A 829 -2.85 -30.28 9.53
CA TRP A 829 -1.77 -31.15 9.98
C TRP A 829 -2.22 -32.61 10.19
N GLY A 830 -1.31 -33.56 9.92
CA GLY A 830 -1.42 -34.96 10.36
C GLY A 830 -2.38 -35.88 9.58
N ASN A 831 -3.23 -35.37 8.67
CA ASN A 831 -4.05 -36.22 7.80
C ASN A 831 -3.54 -36.25 6.35
N TRP A 832 -2.75 -37.27 6.02
CA TRP A 832 -2.22 -37.50 4.66
C TRP A 832 -3.28 -37.56 3.53
N GLU A 833 -4.55 -37.84 3.83
CA GLU A 833 -5.63 -37.82 2.81
C GLU A 833 -6.02 -36.39 2.35
N ASN A 834 -5.59 -35.35 3.07
CA ASN A 834 -5.86 -33.93 2.78
C ASN A 834 -4.67 -33.20 2.15
N TRP A 835 -3.61 -33.90 1.73
CA TRP A 835 -2.43 -33.30 1.13
C TRP A 835 -2.53 -33.31 -0.39
N ASP A 836 -2.57 -32.13 -0.98
CA ASP A 836 -2.58 -31.94 -2.43
C ASP A 836 -1.14 -31.82 -2.95
N ALA A 837 -0.86 -32.50 -4.06
CA ALA A 837 0.44 -32.39 -4.72
C ALA A 837 0.54 -31.06 -5.49
N VAL A 838 1.61 -30.31 -5.25
CA VAL A 838 1.96 -29.10 -6.02
C VAL A 838 2.61 -29.48 -7.35
N ASN A 839 3.37 -30.59 -7.34
CA ASN A 839 3.96 -31.19 -8.53
C ASN A 839 3.90 -32.73 -8.51
N GLU A 840 4.02 -33.34 -9.69
CA GLU A 840 3.92 -34.79 -9.85
C GLU A 840 5.26 -35.49 -10.15
N ASN A 841 6.28 -34.78 -10.66
CA ASN A 841 7.58 -35.35 -11.08
C ASN A 841 8.68 -34.27 -11.20
N LEU A 842 9.08 -33.62 -10.09
CA LEU A 842 10.20 -32.67 -10.11
C LEU A 842 11.53 -33.43 -9.96
N TRP A 843 12.45 -33.26 -10.90
CA TRP A 843 13.80 -33.83 -10.84
C TRP A 843 14.82 -32.71 -10.71
N VAL A 844 15.43 -32.60 -9.54
CA VAL A 844 16.47 -31.60 -9.25
C VAL A 844 17.83 -32.24 -9.58
N SER A 845 18.68 -31.54 -10.33
CA SER A 845 20.05 -31.97 -10.68
C SER A 845 21.10 -30.91 -10.34
N GLN A 846 20.75 -29.98 -9.47
CA GLN A 846 21.52 -28.78 -9.17
C GLN A 846 22.51 -29.06 -8.04
N THR A 847 23.81 -29.03 -8.33
CA THR A 847 24.86 -29.40 -7.36
C THR A 847 25.48 -28.19 -6.64
N SER A 848 24.79 -27.05 -6.63
CA SER A 848 25.16 -25.82 -5.93
C SER A 848 23.89 -25.19 -5.37
N PRO A 849 23.95 -24.45 -4.25
CA PRO A 849 22.77 -23.77 -3.69
C PRO A 849 22.08 -22.85 -4.71
N GLY A 850 20.76 -22.74 -4.61
CA GLY A 850 19.93 -21.88 -5.47
C GLY A 850 18.44 -22.26 -5.41
N TRP A 851 17.58 -21.42 -5.98
CA TRP A 851 16.14 -21.61 -5.97
C TRP A 851 15.66 -22.68 -6.96
N ILE A 852 14.76 -23.54 -6.49
CA ILE A 852 14.13 -24.64 -7.23
C ILE A 852 12.64 -24.33 -7.35
N ASP A 853 12.16 -24.06 -8.57
CA ASP A 853 10.74 -23.92 -8.89
C ASP A 853 9.99 -25.24 -8.60
N VAL A 854 8.96 -25.15 -7.77
CA VAL A 854 8.08 -26.27 -7.40
C VAL A 854 6.78 -26.25 -8.18
N GLY A 855 6.24 -25.06 -8.48
CA GLY A 855 4.92 -24.84 -9.08
C GLY A 855 3.95 -24.03 -8.21
N THR A 856 2.78 -23.71 -8.78
CA THR A 856 1.69 -22.96 -8.12
C THR A 856 0.60 -23.87 -7.58
N TYR A 857 0.19 -23.65 -6.33
CA TYR A 857 -1.04 -24.19 -5.76
C TYR A 857 -2.05 -23.06 -5.48
N ALA A 858 -3.22 -23.17 -6.13
CA ALA A 858 -4.28 -22.16 -6.08
C ALA A 858 -5.23 -22.29 -4.88
N GLY A 859 -5.16 -23.40 -4.13
CA GLY A 859 -5.92 -23.58 -2.89
C GLY A 859 -5.21 -22.93 -1.70
N LYS A 860 -5.92 -22.83 -0.57
CA LYS A 860 -5.34 -22.41 0.71
C LYS A 860 -4.63 -23.56 1.41
N PHE A 861 -3.43 -23.32 1.91
CA PHE A 861 -2.64 -24.28 2.68
C PHE A 861 -1.83 -23.59 3.79
N ARG A 862 -1.48 -24.36 4.82
CA ARG A 862 -0.68 -23.91 5.97
C ARG A 862 0.57 -24.77 6.20
N TYR A 863 0.55 -26.00 5.69
CA TYR A 863 1.61 -26.97 5.86
C TYR A 863 2.17 -27.36 4.50
N ILE A 864 3.49 -27.49 4.42
CA ILE A 864 4.24 -27.96 3.26
C ILE A 864 4.93 -29.26 3.64
N ALA A 865 4.98 -30.24 2.72
CA ALA A 865 5.77 -31.44 2.85
C ALA A 865 6.73 -31.51 1.66
N VAL A 866 8.04 -31.42 1.92
CA VAL A 866 9.07 -31.68 0.91
C VAL A 866 9.45 -33.14 1.02
N VAL A 867 9.27 -33.89 -0.07
CA VAL A 867 9.46 -35.33 -0.14
C VAL A 867 10.59 -35.64 -1.12
N VAL A 868 11.57 -36.42 -0.67
CA VAL A 868 12.62 -36.99 -1.52
C VAL A 868 12.38 -38.49 -1.68
N TYR A 869 12.28 -38.96 -2.91
CA TYR A 869 11.89 -40.34 -3.22
C TYR A 869 12.96 -41.09 -4.03
N ALA A 870 13.23 -42.35 -3.67
CA ALA A 870 14.11 -43.26 -4.39
C ALA A 870 13.31 -44.16 -5.34
N ASP A 871 13.07 -43.69 -6.57
CA ASP A 871 12.47 -44.51 -7.63
C ASP A 871 13.56 -45.44 -8.24
N GLN A 872 14.24 -44.97 -9.29
CA GLN A 872 15.28 -45.73 -9.99
C GLN A 872 16.73 -45.36 -9.60
N ALA A 873 16.91 -44.31 -8.80
CA ALA A 873 18.21 -43.80 -8.36
C ALA A 873 18.14 -43.33 -6.89
N PRO A 874 19.29 -43.26 -6.19
CA PRO A 874 19.40 -42.50 -4.95
C PRO A 874 19.03 -41.04 -5.15
N SER A 875 18.29 -40.48 -4.21
CA SER A 875 17.93 -39.05 -4.18
C SER A 875 18.42 -38.45 -2.85
N ILE A 876 19.08 -37.29 -2.91
CA ILE A 876 19.52 -36.50 -1.75
C ILE A 876 19.25 -35.03 -2.05
N LEU A 877 18.51 -34.34 -1.18
CA LEU A 877 18.22 -32.92 -1.28
C LEU A 877 18.59 -32.24 0.04
N ALA A 878 19.44 -31.23 -0.04
CA ALA A 878 19.67 -30.27 1.03
C ALA A 878 18.80 -29.04 0.73
N VAL A 879 17.89 -28.70 1.65
CA VAL A 879 16.98 -27.54 1.55
C VAL A 879 17.27 -26.61 2.72
N ASP A 880 17.46 -25.33 2.46
CA ASP A 880 17.76 -24.28 3.44
C ASP A 880 16.50 -23.51 3.83
N SER A 881 15.71 -23.13 2.82
CA SER A 881 14.49 -22.35 2.99
C SER A 881 13.42 -22.76 1.98
N VAL A 882 12.16 -22.43 2.30
CA VAL A 882 11.01 -22.65 1.43
C VAL A 882 10.22 -21.36 1.33
N LEU A 883 10.18 -20.78 0.14
CA LEU A 883 9.47 -19.53 -0.15
C LEU A 883 8.13 -19.85 -0.82
N VAL A 884 7.04 -19.28 -0.30
CA VAL A 884 5.70 -19.32 -0.90
C VAL A 884 5.35 -17.92 -1.39
N ILE A 885 5.68 -17.58 -2.62
CA ILE A 885 5.23 -16.30 -3.19
C ILE A 885 3.71 -16.38 -3.35
N PRO A 886 2.91 -15.55 -2.65
CA PRO A 886 1.48 -15.58 -2.78
C PRO A 886 1.05 -15.32 -4.22
N SER A 887 -0.05 -15.97 -4.63
CA SER A 887 -0.90 -15.34 -5.65
C SER A 887 -1.28 -13.98 -5.09
N PRO A 888 -1.10 -12.85 -5.82
CA PRO A 888 -1.37 -11.53 -5.28
C PRO A 888 -2.75 -11.50 -4.62
N PRO A 889 -2.91 -10.93 -3.42
CA PRO A 889 -4.24 -10.76 -2.85
C PRO A 889 -5.07 -10.01 -3.90
N GLN A 890 -6.11 -10.66 -4.41
CA GLN A 890 -7.10 -10.01 -5.27
C GLN A 890 -7.82 -9.00 -4.36
N SER A 891 -7.27 -7.80 -4.20
CA SER A 891 -7.53 -6.95 -3.03
C SER A 891 -9.03 -6.89 -2.74
N GLU A 892 -9.45 -7.56 -1.66
CA GLU A 892 -10.84 -7.97 -1.47
C GLU A 892 -11.69 -6.78 -0.99
N GLN A 893 -11.93 -5.84 -1.90
CA GLN A 893 -13.11 -4.97 -1.83
C GLN A 893 -14.34 -5.88 -1.98
N TYR A 894 -14.72 -6.58 -0.92
CA TYR A 894 -15.91 -7.43 -0.87
C TYR A 894 -17.13 -6.67 -1.37
N TRP A 895 -17.64 -7.10 -2.53
CA TRP A 895 -18.93 -6.67 -3.03
C TRP A 895 -19.99 -7.51 -2.32
N VAL A 896 -20.60 -6.99 -1.25
CA VAL A 896 -21.78 -7.66 -0.67
C VAL A 896 -22.97 -7.34 -1.56
N TYR A 897 -23.30 -8.30 -2.43
CA TYR A 897 -24.36 -8.18 -3.41
C TYR A 897 -25.72 -8.72 -2.90
N GLU A 898 -26.79 -8.06 -3.30
CA GLU A 898 -28.16 -8.61 -3.30
C GLU A 898 -28.73 -8.53 -4.73
N ALA A 899 -29.36 -9.60 -5.20
CA ALA A 899 -30.15 -9.58 -6.42
C ALA A 899 -31.64 -9.50 -6.08
N ASP A 900 -32.22 -8.33 -6.29
CA ASP A 900 -33.66 -8.16 -6.23
C ASP A 900 -34.29 -8.73 -7.51
N LYS A 901 -35.36 -9.52 -7.37
CA LYS A 901 -36.18 -9.96 -8.50
C LYS A 901 -37.48 -9.18 -8.49
N TYR A 902 -37.59 -8.21 -9.39
CA TYR A 902 -38.82 -7.47 -9.56
C TYR A 902 -39.87 -8.20 -10.40
N GLU A 903 -41.12 -7.77 -10.23
CA GLU A 903 -42.26 -8.21 -11.03
C GLU A 903 -41.98 -8.02 -12.54
N ASP A 904 -42.63 -8.87 -13.34
CA ASP A 904 -42.69 -8.94 -14.81
C ASP A 904 -41.87 -10.06 -15.51
N GLY A 905 -40.57 -10.26 -15.26
CA GLY A 905 -39.87 -11.41 -15.89
C GLY A 905 -38.34 -11.52 -15.81
N GLY A 906 -37.64 -10.49 -15.34
CA GLY A 906 -36.17 -10.48 -15.30
C GLY A 906 -35.55 -11.52 -14.35
N THR A 907 -34.31 -11.92 -14.64
CA THR A 907 -33.53 -12.85 -13.83
C THR A 907 -32.05 -12.50 -13.86
N VAL A 908 -31.38 -12.54 -12.70
CA VAL A 908 -29.91 -12.57 -12.61
C VAL A 908 -29.44 -14.03 -12.47
N TYR A 909 -28.35 -14.37 -13.16
CA TYR A 909 -27.62 -15.63 -13.06
C TYR A 909 -26.22 -15.37 -12.53
N ASP A 910 -25.67 -16.36 -11.82
CA ASP A 910 -24.26 -16.43 -11.42
C ASP A 910 -23.78 -15.16 -10.70
N LEU A 911 -24.66 -14.62 -9.85
CA LEU A 911 -24.47 -13.37 -9.09
C LEU A 911 -23.16 -13.37 -8.29
N ASP A 912 -22.78 -14.54 -7.77
CA ASP A 912 -21.57 -14.76 -6.98
C ASP A 912 -20.26 -14.51 -7.76
N TYR A 913 -20.35 -14.27 -9.07
CA TYR A 913 -19.23 -13.91 -9.94
C TYR A 913 -19.03 -12.39 -10.11
N ILE A 914 -19.83 -11.53 -9.46
CA ILE A 914 -19.43 -10.12 -9.26
C ILE A 914 -18.81 -9.99 -7.88
N ASN A 915 -17.50 -10.22 -7.80
CA ASN A 915 -16.73 -10.04 -6.59
C ASN A 915 -15.51 -9.14 -6.82
N GLY A 916 -15.47 -7.98 -6.17
CA GLY A 916 -14.34 -7.07 -6.24
C GLY A 916 -14.34 -6.08 -7.43
N SER A 917 -13.22 -5.39 -7.56
CA SER A 917 -12.97 -4.30 -8.53
C SER A 917 -11.91 -4.65 -9.60
N TYR A 918 -11.54 -5.93 -9.69
CA TYR A 918 -10.71 -6.53 -10.74
C TYR A 918 -11.51 -7.53 -11.56
N HIS A 919 -11.16 -7.68 -12.84
CA HIS A 919 -11.73 -8.73 -13.66
C HIS A 919 -11.05 -10.07 -13.35
N ASP A 920 -11.83 -11.09 -13.02
CA ASP A 920 -11.30 -12.46 -12.85
C ASP A 920 -11.69 -13.39 -14.02
N GLY A 921 -12.53 -12.89 -14.95
CA GLY A 921 -13.04 -13.63 -16.09
C GLY A 921 -14.29 -14.47 -15.80
N ASN A 922 -14.72 -14.54 -14.55
CA ASN A 922 -16.06 -14.97 -14.18
C ASN A 922 -17.04 -13.80 -14.40
N SER A 923 -18.34 -14.10 -14.53
CA SER A 923 -19.33 -13.02 -14.74
C SER A 923 -20.76 -13.43 -14.42
N ALA A 924 -21.47 -12.54 -13.73
CA ALA A 924 -22.92 -12.64 -13.58
C ALA A 924 -23.61 -12.21 -14.89
N THR A 925 -24.85 -12.69 -15.08
CA THR A 925 -25.68 -12.28 -16.22
C THR A 925 -27.00 -11.68 -15.76
N ILE A 926 -27.26 -10.41 -16.08
CA ILE A 926 -28.58 -9.78 -15.96
C ILE A 926 -29.38 -10.05 -17.24
N TYR A 927 -30.55 -10.69 -17.13
CA TYR A 927 -31.41 -11.02 -18.27
C TYR A 927 -32.83 -10.48 -18.07
N ALA A 928 -33.30 -9.63 -18.99
CA ALA A 928 -34.66 -9.12 -19.04
C ALA A 928 -35.23 -9.40 -20.45
N PRO A 929 -36.03 -10.48 -20.64
CA PRO A 929 -36.39 -10.97 -21.97
C PRO A 929 -37.46 -10.18 -22.73
N ASP A 930 -38.47 -9.63 -22.05
CA ASP A 930 -39.63 -9.00 -22.71
C ASP A 930 -39.91 -7.62 -22.08
N TYR A 931 -40.41 -6.64 -22.83
CA TYR A 931 -40.87 -5.36 -22.23
C TYR A 931 -42.09 -5.59 -21.30
N PRO A 932 -42.11 -5.09 -20.04
CA PRO A 932 -41.20 -4.12 -19.43
C PRO A 932 -40.25 -4.72 -18.37
N ASP A 933 -39.73 -5.92 -18.60
CA ASP A 933 -38.90 -6.66 -17.65
C ASP A 933 -37.67 -5.87 -17.19
N ARG A 934 -37.32 -6.09 -15.93
CA ARG A 934 -36.05 -5.62 -15.35
C ARG A 934 -35.45 -6.67 -14.45
N ALA A 935 -34.12 -6.67 -14.40
CA ALA A 935 -33.37 -7.35 -13.36
C ALA A 935 -32.21 -6.47 -12.93
N ASP A 936 -31.84 -6.56 -11.66
CA ASP A 936 -30.87 -5.68 -11.06
C ASP A 936 -29.97 -6.37 -10.06
N ILE A 937 -28.73 -5.89 -10.02
CA ILE A 937 -27.70 -6.28 -9.06
C ILE A 937 -27.41 -5.06 -8.20
N ILE A 938 -27.52 -5.22 -6.88
CA ILE A 938 -27.18 -4.17 -5.93
C ILE A 938 -25.95 -4.61 -5.15
N GLY A 939 -24.82 -3.92 -5.32
CA GLY A 939 -23.62 -4.10 -4.53
C GLY A 939 -23.52 -3.08 -3.41
N THR A 940 -23.04 -3.53 -2.25
CA THR A 940 -22.64 -2.68 -1.12
C THR A 940 -21.12 -2.57 -1.11
N LEU A 941 -20.61 -1.34 -1.08
CA LEU A 941 -19.20 -1.03 -0.88
C LEU A 941 -18.86 -1.19 0.62
N ASN A 942 -17.67 -1.75 0.89
CA ASN A 942 -17.15 -1.91 2.24
C ASN A 942 -17.13 -0.58 3.00
N GLU A 943 -16.71 0.49 2.34
CA GLU A 943 -16.66 1.86 2.86
C GLU A 943 -17.66 2.76 2.13
N GLU A 944 -18.10 3.84 2.77
CA GLU A 944 -18.85 4.89 2.08
C GLU A 944 -17.87 5.77 1.31
N VAL A 945 -18.11 5.96 0.02
CA VAL A 945 -17.35 6.87 -0.83
C VAL A 945 -17.73 8.29 -0.39
N VAL A 946 -16.82 8.99 0.28
CA VAL A 946 -17.07 10.33 0.84
C VAL A 946 -16.76 11.43 -0.19
N GLY A 947 -17.68 12.37 -0.37
CA GLY A 947 -17.49 13.50 -1.29
C GLY A 947 -17.88 13.22 -2.76
N GLY A 948 -18.20 11.97 -3.06
CA GLY A 948 -18.54 11.51 -4.41
C GLY A 948 -17.45 10.67 -5.05
N GLY A 949 -17.79 10.01 -6.16
CA GLY A 949 -16.90 9.09 -6.85
C GLY A 949 -17.40 8.75 -8.25
N HIS A 950 -16.51 8.19 -9.06
CA HIS A 950 -16.74 7.80 -10.44
C HIS A 950 -16.87 6.28 -10.57
N VAL A 951 -17.89 5.82 -11.30
CA VAL A 951 -18.22 4.40 -11.39
C VAL A 951 -17.79 3.84 -12.75
N TYR A 952 -17.11 2.68 -12.73
CA TYR A 952 -16.76 1.90 -13.91
C TYR A 952 -17.27 0.47 -13.75
N ILE A 953 -17.77 -0.14 -14.83
CA ILE A 953 -18.27 -1.51 -14.84
C ILE A 953 -17.54 -2.30 -15.92
N TYR A 954 -16.94 -3.45 -15.59
CA TYR A 954 -16.38 -4.34 -16.60
C TYR A 954 -17.46 -5.33 -17.09
N GLY A 955 -17.81 -5.25 -18.37
CA GLY A 955 -18.90 -6.07 -18.90
C GLY A 955 -19.16 -5.92 -20.39
N CYS A 956 -20.18 -6.63 -20.88
CA CYS A 956 -20.62 -6.59 -22.27
C CYS A 956 -22.09 -7.00 -22.45
N SER A 957 -22.61 -6.87 -23.67
CA SER A 957 -23.89 -7.46 -24.08
C SER A 957 -23.66 -8.90 -24.53
N TYR A 958 -24.53 -9.82 -24.14
CA TYR A 958 -24.38 -11.24 -24.44
C TYR A 958 -24.40 -11.50 -25.97
N PRO A 959 -23.56 -12.42 -26.49
CA PRO A 959 -23.55 -12.76 -27.91
C PRO A 959 -24.93 -13.24 -28.40
N GLY A 960 -25.60 -12.41 -29.22
CA GLY A 960 -26.95 -12.72 -29.71
C GLY A 960 -27.71 -11.59 -30.41
N GLY A 961 -27.20 -10.37 -30.40
CA GLY A 961 -27.89 -9.19 -30.96
C GLY A 961 -28.80 -8.46 -29.97
N TYR A 962 -28.60 -8.69 -28.67
CA TYR A 962 -29.25 -7.95 -27.59
C TYR A 962 -28.73 -6.50 -27.56
N LEU A 963 -29.65 -5.53 -27.57
CA LEU A 963 -29.36 -4.13 -27.25
C LEU A 963 -29.60 -3.95 -25.76
N SER A 964 -28.52 -4.05 -24.99
CA SER A 964 -28.63 -4.15 -23.55
C SER A 964 -28.61 -2.76 -22.91
N ASP A 965 -29.80 -2.18 -22.71
CA ASP A 965 -29.96 -0.90 -22.02
C ASP A 965 -29.63 -1.08 -20.53
N MET A 966 -28.55 -0.42 -20.09
CA MET A 966 -28.03 -0.43 -18.73
C MET A 966 -28.26 0.94 -18.07
N TYR A 967 -28.75 0.89 -16.83
CA TYR A 967 -28.86 2.04 -15.94
C TYR A 967 -28.06 1.74 -14.68
N VAL A 968 -27.35 2.73 -14.16
CA VAL A 968 -26.61 2.60 -12.91
C VAL A 968 -27.11 3.66 -11.94
N TYR A 969 -27.34 3.26 -10.70
CA TYR A 969 -27.76 4.13 -9.62
C TYR A 969 -26.82 3.97 -8.43
N VAL A 970 -26.70 5.02 -7.62
CA VAL A 970 -26.00 4.98 -6.34
C VAL A 970 -26.89 5.48 -5.21
N SER A 971 -26.60 5.06 -3.99
CA SER A 971 -27.30 5.47 -2.78
C SER A 971 -26.37 5.47 -1.57
N SER A 972 -26.57 6.37 -0.62
CA SER A 972 -25.94 6.32 0.71
C SER A 972 -26.76 5.53 1.73
N ASN A 973 -28.06 5.29 1.49
CA ASN A 973 -28.99 4.77 2.50
C ASN A 973 -29.89 3.61 2.03
N TYR A 974 -29.64 3.07 0.82
CA TYR A 974 -30.41 1.99 0.17
C TYR A 974 -31.85 2.36 -0.24
N GLN A 975 -32.34 3.55 0.11
CA GLN A 975 -33.71 4.02 -0.14
C GLN A 975 -33.74 5.04 -1.27
N ASP A 976 -32.87 6.04 -1.21
CA ASP A 976 -32.79 7.14 -2.16
C ASP A 976 -31.74 6.81 -3.22
N TRP A 977 -32.20 6.46 -4.42
CA TRP A 977 -31.38 6.03 -5.54
C TRP A 977 -31.21 7.16 -6.58
N TYR A 978 -29.98 7.54 -6.83
CA TYR A 978 -29.60 8.61 -7.77
C TYR A 978 -28.92 8.01 -8.99
N GLN A 979 -29.37 8.35 -10.20
CA GLN A 979 -28.77 7.79 -11.41
C GLN A 979 -27.37 8.38 -11.63
N VAL A 980 -26.39 7.50 -11.90
CA VAL A 980 -25.06 7.89 -12.37
C VAL A 980 -25.07 7.90 -13.90
N GLY A 981 -24.60 9.00 -14.48
CA GLY A 981 -24.59 9.19 -15.93
C GLY A 981 -25.97 9.17 -16.59
N SER A 982 -26.01 8.68 -17.82
CA SER A 982 -27.24 8.50 -18.61
C SER A 982 -27.45 7.02 -18.96
N MET A 983 -28.59 6.67 -19.54
CA MET A 983 -28.82 5.29 -20.00
C MET A 983 -27.79 4.90 -21.07
N MET A 984 -27.17 3.73 -20.91
CA MET A 984 -26.15 3.21 -21.82
C MET A 984 -26.67 1.97 -22.54
N THR A 985 -26.84 2.06 -23.86
CA THR A 985 -27.12 0.87 -24.69
C THR A 985 -25.81 0.14 -24.98
N ILE A 986 -25.53 -0.93 -24.25
CA ILE A 986 -24.33 -1.76 -24.44
C ILE A 986 -24.51 -2.64 -25.67
N THR A 987 -23.58 -2.52 -26.63
CA THR A 987 -23.63 -3.22 -27.93
C THR A 987 -22.41 -4.10 -28.22
N ALA A 988 -21.29 -3.89 -27.53
CA ALA A 988 -20.13 -4.77 -27.65
C ALA A 988 -20.41 -6.12 -27.01
N THR A 989 -19.90 -7.20 -27.62
CA THR A 989 -20.06 -8.59 -27.15
C THR A 989 -18.78 -9.21 -26.60
N SER A 990 -17.80 -8.36 -26.32
CA SER A 990 -16.56 -8.68 -25.60
C SER A 990 -16.49 -7.77 -24.38
N PRO A 991 -16.11 -8.27 -23.20
CA PRO A 991 -15.97 -7.45 -22.00
C PRO A 991 -15.04 -6.25 -22.21
N TYR A 992 -15.43 -5.10 -21.66
CA TYR A 992 -14.64 -3.87 -21.64
C TYR A 992 -15.06 -3.02 -20.43
N TRP A 993 -14.21 -2.06 -20.06
CA TRP A 993 -14.56 -1.07 -19.04
C TRP A 993 -15.55 -0.06 -19.60
N ILE A 994 -16.74 -0.04 -19.01
CA ILE A 994 -17.82 0.89 -19.27
C ILE A 994 -17.70 2.03 -18.26
N ASP A 995 -17.28 3.20 -18.72
CA ASP A 995 -17.40 4.48 -17.99
C ASP A 995 -18.89 4.80 -17.82
N VAL A 996 -19.32 4.89 -16.56
CA VAL A 996 -20.69 5.23 -16.16
C VAL A 996 -20.82 6.72 -15.83
N GLY A 997 -19.73 7.34 -15.33
CA GLY A 997 -19.68 8.73 -14.89
C GLY A 997 -19.53 8.92 -13.38
N THR A 998 -19.46 10.20 -12.97
CA THR A 998 -19.30 10.63 -11.57
C THR A 998 -20.62 10.95 -10.88
N TYR A 999 -20.76 10.57 -9.62
CA TYR A 999 -21.77 11.11 -8.70
C TYR A 999 -21.10 11.95 -7.60
N GLY A 1000 -21.39 13.25 -7.56
CA GLY A 1000 -20.71 14.23 -6.70
C GLY A 1000 -21.26 14.35 -5.27
N SER A 1001 -21.64 13.25 -4.64
CA SER A 1001 -22.10 13.19 -3.24
C SER A 1001 -21.86 11.81 -2.68
N SER A 1002 -21.80 11.66 -1.36
CA SER A 1002 -21.42 10.39 -0.76
C SER A 1002 -22.40 9.25 -1.08
N PHE A 1003 -21.86 8.03 -1.28
CA PHE A 1003 -22.65 6.82 -1.50
C PHE A 1003 -21.92 5.56 -1.04
N ARG A 1004 -22.70 4.52 -0.72
CA ARG A 1004 -22.20 3.21 -0.30
C ARG A 1004 -22.76 2.05 -1.13
N TYR A 1005 -23.87 2.26 -1.83
CA TYR A 1005 -24.53 1.23 -2.61
C TYR A 1005 -24.51 1.59 -4.08
N VAL A 1006 -24.25 0.61 -4.94
CA VAL A 1006 -24.27 0.72 -6.40
C VAL A 1006 -25.30 -0.28 -6.93
N ARG A 1007 -26.21 0.16 -7.80
CA ARG A 1007 -27.27 -0.66 -8.39
C ARG A 1007 -27.20 -0.62 -9.90
N ILE A 1008 -26.96 -1.77 -10.52
CA ILE A 1008 -26.90 -1.95 -11.97
C ILE A 1008 -28.22 -2.57 -12.40
N VAL A 1009 -28.94 -1.92 -13.31
CA VAL A 1009 -30.25 -2.35 -13.80
C VAL A 1009 -30.17 -2.62 -15.30
N GLY A 1010 -30.46 -3.85 -15.70
CA GLY A 1010 -30.81 -4.18 -17.08
C GLY A 1010 -32.32 -4.04 -17.26
N TYR A 1011 -32.76 -3.18 -18.18
CA TYR A 1011 -34.17 -2.88 -18.41
C TYR A 1011 -34.54 -3.01 -19.88
N ASP A 1012 -35.47 -3.92 -20.22
CA ASP A 1012 -36.02 -3.95 -21.59
C ASP A 1012 -36.87 -2.68 -21.79
N SER A 1013 -36.30 -1.69 -22.49
CA SER A 1013 -37.03 -0.49 -22.89
C SER A 1013 -37.84 -0.73 -24.17
N HIS A 1014 -37.30 -1.50 -25.12
CA HIS A 1014 -37.87 -1.92 -26.40
C HIS A 1014 -37.19 -3.17 -27.02
N ASN A 1015 -36.16 -3.72 -26.37
CA ASN A 1015 -35.35 -4.85 -26.81
C ASN A 1015 -34.91 -5.64 -25.59
N SER A 1016 -34.94 -6.97 -25.68
CA SER A 1016 -34.46 -7.85 -24.62
C SER A 1016 -33.04 -7.47 -24.18
N VAL A 1017 -32.82 -7.38 -22.87
CA VAL A 1017 -31.50 -7.10 -22.27
C VAL A 1017 -30.84 -8.39 -21.84
N ARG A 1018 -29.55 -8.53 -22.13
CA ARG A 1018 -28.73 -9.61 -21.58
C ARG A 1018 -27.31 -9.08 -21.33
N LEU A 1019 -27.09 -8.45 -20.19
CA LEU A 1019 -25.78 -7.94 -19.78
C LEU A 1019 -24.97 -9.06 -19.11
N VAL A 1020 -23.69 -9.12 -19.43
CA VAL A 1020 -22.68 -9.96 -18.77
C VAL A 1020 -21.74 -9.01 -18.04
N LEU A 1021 -21.61 -9.18 -16.73
CA LEU A 1021 -20.92 -8.26 -15.83
C LEU A 1021 -19.94 -9.06 -14.97
N ASP A 1022 -18.69 -8.64 -14.95
CA ASP A 1022 -17.58 -9.30 -14.24
C ASP A 1022 -17.34 -8.55 -12.93
N CYS A 1023 -16.81 -7.32 -12.99
CA CYS A 1023 -16.51 -6.53 -11.80
C CYS A 1023 -16.98 -5.07 -11.92
N VAL A 1024 -16.95 -4.37 -10.78
CA VAL A 1024 -17.32 -2.95 -10.69
C VAL A 1024 -16.31 -2.22 -9.84
N ARG A 1025 -15.84 -1.09 -10.34
CA ARG A 1025 -14.82 -0.25 -9.72
C ARG A 1025 -15.42 1.12 -9.43
N VAL A 1026 -15.10 1.67 -8.27
CA VAL A 1026 -15.40 3.05 -7.90
C VAL A 1026 -14.10 3.74 -7.54
N THR A 1027 -13.88 4.94 -8.08
CA THR A 1027 -12.69 5.78 -7.88
C THR A 1027 -13.09 7.16 -7.39
#